data_AF-A0AAV5L6Y3-F1
#
_entry.id   AF-A0AAV5L6Y3-F1
#
_cell.length_a   1.000
_cell.length_b   1.000
_cell.length_c   1.000
_cell.angle_alpha   90.00
_cell.angle_beta   90.00
_cell.angle_gamma   90.00
#
_symmetry.space_group_name_H-M   'P 1'
#
loop_
_entity.id
_entity.type
_entity.pdbx_description
1 polymer ?
#
loop_
_entity_poly.entity_id
_entity_poly.type
_entity_poly.pdbx_seq_one_letter_code
_entity_poly.pdbx_strand_id
1 'polypeptide(L)'
;MSDALVSAILQQLTTIIYRELEQEGKLLTGVGKEIKSLRLNLESIHALLDDAEERQMKDKSIKIWLESLKEVCYDLEDVLDEWNTALLKMQLDEADQKNFSLFKGKVCRRFLPCFRCGQFVQRHDITLKMKDINERLDEIAKDKDRYQLIPRKVRQARRVESTDFTEVSKLHGRDEVKKDLIDSLLCGNSDEIENDVKTISIVGMGGIGKTALAQLVYNDGAVMAHFEKRIWVFVSEVFDLSRVAKAIIVGLEGPDHASALNLDSFTLQDLLEKICKDIERKKVFLVLDDVRTDESKSWELLNQALSLAAPGSRILLTTRKNTVVQALKSFTVFNLKELTEDVCWKILSQEAFMGRGDEQCKNLEAIGKNIAKKCSGLPLAAKTLGSMLRSKKTREEWTNILNSEIWKLDLEAVFASLLLSYFELPSAGYLNSSQNPEMEITGVEHFECLAAWSFFQDLEKYEDGSIRACKIPDMVLDFARFLMGNEFMVKEVHPHDDDIRIELSSEKTHHLLVVLAENACIPTSLVGAEKLRSLSIFKSDHAEEDKTGNLFIQPKHLRSLIFCGGNINGFPEEVGNLIHLKLLDLSRSKLKRLPEAICRLFNLQSLILRECSLERLPDEIENLVNLRYLDTTGCDFTYYPKGIGRLTSLRTLLGIVVSCDHNDDKKFSLGDLENLCHLRFLALKVEDGQIDANEARRAKLGRMAHLEDVKLYGPWKLQTEMDNVIKVLDPPLRINVTFPQ
;
A
#
# COMPACT_ATOMS: atom_id res chain seq x y z
N MET A 1 2.93 -11.14 -13.65
CA MET A 1 1.69 -10.97 -12.86
C MET A 1 0.82 -12.22 -12.84
N SER A 2 0.64 -12.89 -13.98
CA SER A 2 -0.15 -14.13 -14.09
C SER A 2 0.35 -15.23 -13.16
N ASP A 3 1.67 -15.30 -12.93
CA ASP A 3 2.25 -16.25 -11.98
C ASP A 3 1.73 -16.09 -10.54
N ALA A 4 1.66 -14.85 -10.03
CA ALA A 4 1.15 -14.58 -8.69
C ALA A 4 -0.33 -14.94 -8.56
N LEU A 5 -1.13 -14.62 -9.59
CA LEU A 5 -2.56 -14.93 -9.64
C LEU A 5 -2.80 -16.45 -9.67
N VAL A 6 -2.12 -17.18 -10.56
CA VAL A 6 -2.22 -18.64 -10.67
C VAL A 6 -1.75 -19.32 -9.38
N SER A 7 -0.65 -18.84 -8.77
CA SER A 7 -0.16 -19.35 -7.48
C SER A 7 -1.20 -19.21 -6.37
N ALA A 8 -1.84 -18.04 -6.26
CA ALA A 8 -2.86 -17.79 -5.26
C ALA A 8 -4.09 -18.70 -5.45
N ILE A 9 -4.54 -18.89 -6.70
CA ILE A 9 -5.66 -19.78 -7.01
C ILE A 9 -5.32 -21.24 -6.69
N LEU A 10 -4.12 -21.71 -7.06
CA LEU A 10 -3.67 -23.08 -6.73
C LEU A 10 -3.67 -23.33 -5.21
N GLN A 11 -3.28 -22.34 -4.40
CA GLN A 11 -3.34 -22.42 -2.95
C GLN A 11 -4.79 -22.49 -2.44
N GLN A 12 -5.69 -21.67 -2.98
CA GLN A 12 -7.11 -21.72 -2.63
C GLN A 12 -7.75 -23.07 -2.99
N LEU A 13 -7.50 -23.56 -4.21
CA LEU A 13 -7.99 -24.87 -4.66
C LEU A 13 -7.47 -26.00 -3.77
N THR A 14 -6.20 -25.95 -3.36
CA THR A 14 -5.64 -26.94 -2.44
C THR A 14 -6.36 -26.94 -1.09
N THR A 15 -6.69 -25.76 -0.58
CA THR A 15 -7.44 -25.60 0.68
C THR A 15 -8.87 -26.14 0.56
N ILE A 16 -9.54 -25.88 -0.57
CA ILE A 16 -10.89 -26.37 -0.84
C ILE A 16 -10.91 -27.90 -0.95
N ILE A 17 -9.96 -28.48 -1.70
CA ILE A 17 -9.82 -29.95 -1.82
C ILE A 17 -9.65 -30.59 -0.44
N TYR A 18 -8.82 -29.99 0.43
CA TYR A 18 -8.60 -30.51 1.78
C TYR A 18 -9.89 -30.50 2.62
N ARG A 19 -10.65 -29.39 2.59
CA ARG A 19 -11.93 -29.26 3.30
C ARG A 19 -12.99 -30.25 2.80
N GLU A 20 -13.06 -30.49 1.48
CA GLU A 20 -13.99 -31.48 0.92
C GLU A 20 -13.67 -32.92 1.38
N LEU A 21 -12.38 -33.26 1.54
CA LEU A 21 -11.94 -34.55 2.05
C LEU A 21 -12.29 -34.74 3.53
N GLU A 22 -12.21 -33.68 4.34
CA GLU A 22 -12.57 -33.73 5.77
C GLU A 22 -14.08 -33.80 6.02
N GLN A 23 -14.92 -33.19 5.18
CA GLN A 23 -16.38 -33.13 5.35
C GLN A 23 -17.15 -34.34 4.78
N GLU A 24 -16.50 -35.50 4.60
CA GLU A 24 -17.09 -36.76 4.10
C GLU A 24 -17.85 -36.63 2.76
N GLY A 25 -17.40 -35.79 1.82
CA GLY A 25 -17.91 -35.80 0.44
C GLY A 25 -19.40 -35.55 0.25
N LYS A 26 -20.10 -34.93 1.21
CA LYS A 26 -21.56 -34.68 1.14
C LYS A 26 -21.95 -33.55 0.18
N LEU A 27 -20.98 -32.80 -0.35
CA LEU A 27 -21.22 -31.63 -1.19
C LEU A 27 -20.67 -31.88 -2.60
N LEU A 28 -21.61 -32.03 -3.55
CA LEU A 28 -21.42 -31.91 -5.01
C LEU A 28 -20.48 -32.97 -5.63
N THR A 29 -20.99 -34.20 -5.78
CA THR A 29 -20.32 -35.31 -6.48
C THR A 29 -19.92 -35.03 -7.95
N GLY A 30 -20.34 -33.89 -8.52
CA GLY A 30 -19.85 -33.35 -9.80
C GLY A 30 -18.55 -32.56 -9.62
N VAL A 31 -18.61 -31.47 -8.84
CA VAL A 31 -17.62 -30.37 -8.79
C VAL A 31 -16.20 -30.80 -8.42
N GLY A 32 -16.05 -31.88 -7.67
CA GLY A 32 -14.72 -32.43 -7.35
C GLY A 32 -13.92 -32.87 -8.59
N LYS A 33 -14.58 -33.20 -9.71
CA LYS A 33 -13.90 -33.50 -10.98
C LYS A 33 -13.40 -32.21 -11.65
N GLU A 34 -14.24 -31.17 -11.68
CA GLU A 34 -13.90 -29.86 -12.24
C GLU A 34 -12.74 -29.21 -11.47
N ILE A 35 -12.76 -29.23 -10.13
CA ILE A 35 -11.65 -28.72 -9.30
C ILE A 35 -10.32 -29.41 -9.61
N LYS A 36 -10.33 -30.74 -9.75
CA LYS A 36 -9.12 -31.50 -10.08
C LYS A 36 -8.60 -31.14 -11.46
N SER A 37 -9.51 -30.98 -12.44
CA SER A 37 -9.16 -30.57 -13.81
C SER A 37 -8.53 -29.17 -13.83
N LEU A 38 -9.17 -28.19 -13.18
CA LEU A 38 -8.67 -26.82 -13.04
C LEU A 38 -7.27 -26.80 -12.43
N ARG A 39 -7.09 -27.52 -11.33
CA ARG A 39 -5.80 -27.62 -10.65
C ARG A 39 -4.71 -28.17 -11.58
N LEU A 40 -4.96 -29.28 -12.27
CA LEU A 40 -3.97 -29.89 -13.18
C LEU A 40 -3.60 -28.96 -14.33
N ASN A 41 -4.58 -28.27 -14.93
CA ASN A 41 -4.32 -27.31 -15.99
C ASN A 41 -3.50 -26.12 -15.49
N LEU A 42 -3.89 -25.54 -14.35
CA LEU A 42 -3.16 -24.44 -13.73
C LEU A 42 -1.73 -24.85 -13.36
N GLU A 43 -1.50 -26.02 -12.75
CA GLU A 43 -0.15 -26.54 -12.47
C GLU A 43 0.67 -26.69 -13.76
N SER A 44 0.04 -27.16 -14.84
CA SER A 44 0.70 -27.36 -16.13
C SER A 44 1.00 -26.05 -16.88
N ILE A 45 0.20 -25.01 -16.66
CA ILE A 45 0.43 -23.65 -17.19
C ILE A 45 1.47 -22.93 -16.33
N HIS A 46 1.36 -23.04 -15.00
CA HIS A 46 2.21 -22.40 -14.00
C HIS A 46 3.70 -22.67 -14.28
N ALA A 47 4.03 -23.92 -14.63
CA ALA A 47 5.40 -24.32 -15.00
C ALA A 47 6.02 -23.55 -16.19
N LEU A 48 5.21 -22.86 -17.00
CA LEU A 48 5.63 -22.14 -18.21
C LEU A 48 5.55 -20.61 -18.07
N LEU A 49 5.01 -20.09 -16.95
CA LEU A 49 4.68 -18.67 -16.82
C LEU A 49 5.91 -17.76 -16.80
N ASP A 50 7.01 -18.19 -16.20
CA ASP A 50 8.25 -17.40 -16.17
C ASP A 50 8.76 -17.08 -17.58
N ASP A 51 8.72 -18.05 -18.50
CA ASP A 51 9.16 -17.86 -19.89
C ASP A 51 8.14 -17.04 -20.69
N ALA A 52 6.84 -17.30 -20.47
CA ALA A 52 5.77 -16.56 -21.12
C ALA A 52 5.80 -15.06 -20.74
N GLU A 53 5.97 -14.76 -19.46
CA GLU A 53 5.99 -13.39 -18.94
C GLU A 53 7.17 -12.56 -19.46
N GLU A 54 8.34 -13.17 -19.67
CA GLU A 54 9.46 -12.49 -20.31
C GLU A 54 9.20 -12.29 -21.82
N ARG A 55 8.70 -13.33 -22.51
CA ARG A 55 8.50 -13.29 -23.97
C ARG A 55 7.35 -12.38 -24.40
N GLN A 56 6.36 -12.12 -23.55
CA GLN A 56 5.23 -11.22 -23.85
C GLN A 56 5.70 -9.81 -24.24
N MET A 57 6.90 -9.40 -23.79
CA MET A 57 7.47 -8.08 -24.08
C MET A 57 7.84 -7.91 -25.56
N LYS A 58 7.99 -9.01 -26.31
CA LYS A 58 8.33 -9.02 -27.75
C LYS A 58 7.25 -9.67 -28.60
N ASP A 59 6.56 -10.67 -28.06
CA ASP A 59 5.55 -11.44 -28.78
C ASP A 59 4.14 -11.07 -28.34
N LYS A 60 3.45 -10.31 -29.20
CA LYS A 60 2.06 -9.89 -28.98
C LYS A 60 1.10 -11.07 -28.84
N SER A 61 1.40 -12.22 -29.45
CA SER A 61 0.54 -13.41 -29.39
C SER A 61 0.60 -14.08 -28.02
N ILE A 62 1.80 -14.15 -27.43
CA ILE A 62 1.98 -14.62 -26.04
C ILE A 62 1.34 -13.63 -25.06
N LYS A 63 1.46 -12.33 -25.31
CA LYS A 63 0.77 -11.32 -24.50
C LYS A 63 -0.75 -11.53 -24.49
N ILE A 64 -1.35 -11.74 -25.66
CA ILE A 64 -2.80 -12.03 -25.77
C ILE A 64 -3.16 -13.33 -25.03
N TRP A 65 -2.35 -14.37 -25.16
CA TRP A 65 -2.57 -15.64 -24.44
C TRP A 65 -2.51 -15.48 -22.91
N LEU A 66 -1.54 -14.71 -22.39
CA LEU A 66 -1.45 -14.39 -20.97
C LEU A 66 -2.62 -13.51 -20.49
N GLU A 67 -3.07 -12.54 -21.29
CA GLU A 67 -4.25 -11.74 -20.99
C GLU A 67 -5.50 -12.64 -20.87
N SER A 68 -5.70 -13.59 -21.80
CA SER A 68 -6.79 -14.56 -21.71
C SER A 68 -6.72 -15.43 -20.45
N LEU A 69 -5.52 -15.87 -20.07
CA LEU A 69 -5.30 -16.63 -18.84
C LEU A 69 -5.67 -15.81 -17.60
N LYS A 70 -5.25 -14.54 -17.54
CA LYS A 70 -5.58 -13.66 -16.41
C LYS A 70 -7.09 -13.50 -16.23
N GLU A 71 -7.83 -13.24 -17.31
CA GLU A 71 -9.28 -13.08 -17.27
C GLU A 71 -9.98 -14.35 -16.75
N VAL A 72 -9.58 -15.54 -17.23
CA VAL A 72 -10.14 -16.81 -16.72
C VAL A 72 -9.79 -17.03 -15.24
N CYS A 73 -8.57 -16.69 -14.84
CA CYS A 73 -8.16 -16.78 -13.44
C CYS A 73 -8.93 -15.80 -12.55
N TYR A 74 -9.22 -14.61 -13.04
CA TYR A 74 -10.05 -13.64 -12.35
C TYR A 74 -11.46 -14.17 -12.11
N ASP A 75 -12.13 -14.65 -13.16
CA ASP A 75 -13.46 -15.27 -13.05
C ASP A 75 -13.46 -16.47 -12.10
N LEU A 76 -12.39 -17.29 -12.14
CA LEU A 76 -12.22 -18.41 -11.23
C LEU A 76 -12.13 -17.96 -9.78
N GLU A 77 -11.32 -16.95 -9.48
CA GLU A 77 -11.21 -16.43 -8.12
C GLU A 77 -12.57 -15.90 -7.61
N ASP A 78 -13.35 -15.24 -8.47
CA ASP A 78 -14.70 -14.78 -8.12
C ASP A 78 -15.62 -15.96 -7.76
N VAL A 79 -15.63 -17.02 -8.57
CA VAL A 79 -16.44 -18.22 -8.28
C VAL A 79 -16.00 -18.94 -7.02
N LEU A 80 -14.70 -18.98 -6.71
CA LEU A 80 -14.19 -19.58 -5.47
C LEU A 80 -14.62 -18.78 -4.23
N ASP A 81 -14.60 -17.45 -4.30
CA ASP A 81 -15.08 -16.57 -3.22
C ASP A 81 -16.61 -16.69 -3.02
N GLU A 82 -17.39 -16.80 -4.11
CA GLU A 82 -18.84 -17.07 -4.05
C GLU A 82 -19.14 -18.41 -3.36
N TRP A 83 -18.38 -19.46 -3.71
CA TRP A 83 -18.50 -20.75 -3.07
C TRP A 83 -18.18 -20.65 -1.57
N ASN A 84 -17.01 -20.11 -1.21
CA ASN A 84 -16.62 -19.95 0.19
C ASN A 84 -17.70 -19.23 1.00
N THR A 85 -18.27 -18.15 0.46
CA THR A 85 -19.38 -17.41 1.06
C THR A 85 -20.60 -18.30 1.30
N ALA A 86 -21.02 -19.06 0.29
CA ALA A 86 -22.18 -19.96 0.40
C ALA A 86 -21.96 -21.08 1.42
N LEU A 87 -20.72 -21.56 1.56
CA LEU A 87 -20.33 -22.59 2.51
C LEU A 87 -20.39 -22.06 3.96
N LEU A 88 -19.84 -20.87 4.20
CA LEU A 88 -19.82 -20.25 5.53
C LEU A 88 -21.22 -19.88 6.02
N LYS A 89 -22.08 -19.36 5.14
CA LYS A 89 -23.50 -19.09 5.46
C LYS A 89 -24.21 -20.35 5.95
N MET A 90 -23.98 -21.49 5.30
CA MET A 90 -24.57 -22.77 5.72
C MET A 90 -24.12 -23.19 7.12
N GLN A 91 -22.83 -23.01 7.43
CA GLN A 91 -22.28 -23.41 8.73
C GLN A 91 -22.84 -22.57 9.88
N LEU A 92 -23.01 -21.26 9.65
CA LEU A 92 -23.63 -20.36 10.63
C LEU A 92 -25.11 -20.71 10.85
N ASP A 93 -25.87 -20.94 9.79
CA ASP A 93 -27.28 -21.36 9.88
C ASP A 93 -27.45 -22.68 10.69
N GLU A 94 -26.52 -23.63 10.52
CA GLU A 94 -26.53 -24.88 11.28
C GLU A 94 -26.16 -24.67 12.76
N ALA A 95 -25.21 -23.78 13.05
CA ALA A 95 -24.82 -23.42 14.41
C ALA A 95 -25.97 -22.73 15.15
N ASP A 96 -26.66 -21.80 14.51
CA ASP A 96 -27.81 -21.09 15.08
C ASP A 96 -28.99 -22.03 15.35
N GLN A 97 -29.26 -22.98 14.44
CA GLN A 97 -30.29 -24.01 14.68
C GLN A 97 -29.94 -24.94 15.86
N LYS A 98 -28.66 -25.30 16.03
CA LYS A 98 -28.20 -26.10 17.18
C LYS A 98 -28.30 -25.30 18.48
N ASN A 99 -27.93 -24.01 18.47
CA ASN A 99 -28.03 -23.12 19.63
C ASN A 99 -29.50 -22.85 20.03
N PHE A 100 -30.40 -22.68 19.06
CA PHE A 100 -31.85 -22.56 19.33
C PHE A 100 -32.48 -23.84 19.89
N SER A 101 -31.96 -25.01 19.52
CA SER A 101 -32.48 -26.30 20.02
C SER A 101 -32.19 -26.55 21.51
N LEU A 102 -31.26 -25.80 22.11
CA LEU A 102 -30.92 -25.86 23.54
C LEU A 102 -31.82 -24.96 24.41
N PHE A 103 -32.46 -23.93 23.86
CA PHE A 103 -33.44 -23.11 24.56
C PHE A 103 -34.87 -23.62 24.31
N LYS A 104 -35.39 -24.45 25.23
CA LYS A 104 -36.80 -24.90 25.21
C LYS A 104 -37.76 -23.72 25.44
N GLY A 105 -38.27 -23.12 24.38
CA GLY A 105 -39.41 -22.21 24.38
C GLY A 105 -40.28 -22.40 23.14
N LYS A 106 -41.49 -22.95 23.30
CA LYS A 106 -42.46 -23.18 22.22
C LYS A 106 -43.00 -21.84 21.70
N VAL A 107 -42.46 -21.28 20.63
CA VAL A 107 -43.19 -20.32 19.77
C VAL A 107 -42.85 -20.53 18.28
N CYS A 108 -43.90 -20.87 17.52
CA CYS A 108 -44.10 -20.84 16.06
C CYS A 108 -43.07 -21.42 15.06
N ARG A 109 -43.26 -22.71 14.73
CA ARG A 109 -42.74 -23.39 13.53
C ARG A 109 -43.41 -22.97 12.19
N ARG A 110 -43.53 -21.68 11.86
CA ARG A 110 -44.32 -21.26 10.67
C ARG A 110 -43.69 -20.35 9.62
N PHE A 111 -42.38 -20.10 9.66
CA PHE A 111 -41.69 -19.51 8.51
C PHE A 111 -40.35 -20.21 8.32
N LEU A 112 -40.24 -21.15 7.36
CA LEU A 112 -39.01 -21.59 6.66
C LEU A 112 -39.20 -22.83 5.72
N PRO A 113 -40.14 -22.86 4.74
CA PRO A 113 -40.03 -23.81 3.64
C PRO A 113 -39.27 -23.27 2.41
N CYS A 114 -39.00 -21.96 2.31
CA CYS A 114 -38.47 -21.35 1.07
C CYS A 114 -36.95 -21.18 1.01
N PHE A 115 -36.20 -21.27 2.12
CA PHE A 115 -34.75 -21.01 2.12
C PHE A 115 -33.90 -22.19 1.61
N ARG A 116 -34.37 -23.43 1.75
CA ARG A 116 -33.67 -24.59 1.16
C ARG A 116 -33.64 -24.53 -0.37
N CYS A 117 -34.72 -24.08 -1.01
CA CYS A 117 -34.75 -23.91 -2.47
C CYS A 117 -33.74 -22.87 -2.97
N GLY A 118 -33.58 -21.73 -2.27
CA GLY A 118 -32.60 -20.71 -2.65
C GLY A 118 -31.15 -21.22 -2.63
N GLN A 119 -30.81 -22.05 -1.62
CA GLN A 119 -29.47 -22.62 -1.47
C GLN A 119 -29.15 -23.68 -2.53
N PHE A 120 -30.15 -24.47 -2.98
CA PHE A 120 -29.98 -25.41 -4.10
C PHE A 120 -29.76 -24.69 -5.44
N VAL A 121 -30.48 -23.59 -5.68
CA VAL A 121 -30.31 -22.77 -6.90
C VAL A 121 -28.94 -22.13 -6.95
N GLN A 122 -28.47 -21.55 -5.84
CA GLN A 122 -27.13 -20.95 -5.75
C GLN A 122 -25.99 -21.96 -5.99
N ARG A 123 -26.12 -23.19 -5.50
CA ARG A 123 -25.11 -24.25 -5.74
C ARG A 123 -25.08 -24.73 -7.19
N HIS A 124 -26.24 -24.81 -7.83
CA HIS A 124 -26.31 -25.19 -9.24
C HIS A 124 -25.66 -24.12 -10.13
N ASP A 125 -25.90 -22.84 -9.82
CA ASP A 125 -25.27 -21.71 -10.51
C ASP A 125 -23.74 -21.74 -10.41
N ILE A 126 -23.18 -21.88 -9.19
CA ILE A 126 -21.74 -22.02 -8.98
C ILE A 126 -21.15 -23.21 -9.75
N THR A 127 -21.86 -24.34 -9.79
CA THR A 127 -21.41 -25.54 -10.53
C THR A 127 -21.34 -25.28 -12.03
N LEU A 128 -22.32 -24.57 -12.59
CA LEU A 128 -22.33 -24.21 -14.01
C LEU A 128 -21.22 -23.23 -14.36
N LYS A 129 -21.01 -22.18 -13.53
CA LYS A 129 -19.90 -21.24 -13.70
C LYS A 129 -18.54 -21.94 -13.64
N MET A 130 -18.35 -22.85 -12.68
CA MET A 130 -17.12 -23.62 -12.55
C MET A 130 -16.82 -24.47 -13.79
N LYS A 131 -17.87 -25.07 -14.37
CA LYS A 131 -17.74 -25.88 -15.58
C LYS A 131 -17.34 -25.02 -16.79
N ASP A 132 -17.97 -23.87 -16.99
CA ASP A 132 -17.63 -22.90 -18.04
C ASP A 132 -16.16 -22.45 -17.95
N ILE A 133 -15.72 -22.10 -16.74
CA ILE A 133 -14.32 -21.70 -16.48
C ILE A 133 -13.35 -22.83 -16.81
N ASN A 134 -13.68 -24.07 -16.45
CA ASN A 134 -12.82 -25.21 -16.74
C ASN A 134 -12.72 -25.47 -18.25
N GLU A 135 -13.81 -25.32 -19.01
CA GLU A 135 -13.80 -25.43 -20.47
C GLU A 135 -12.93 -24.34 -21.12
N ARG A 136 -13.06 -23.08 -20.67
CA ARG A 136 -12.20 -21.96 -21.13
C ARG A 136 -10.73 -22.17 -20.78
N LEU A 137 -10.44 -22.65 -19.57
CA LEU A 137 -9.06 -22.95 -19.15
C LEU A 137 -8.46 -24.11 -19.95
N ASP A 138 -9.26 -25.16 -20.25
CA ASP A 138 -8.84 -26.28 -21.10
C ASP A 138 -8.41 -25.81 -22.49
N GLU A 139 -9.10 -24.84 -23.08
CA GLU A 139 -8.71 -24.25 -24.37
C GLU A 139 -7.38 -23.50 -24.27
N ILE A 140 -7.21 -22.67 -23.25
CA ILE A 140 -5.95 -21.94 -23.00
C ILE A 140 -4.79 -22.91 -22.77
N ALA A 141 -5.03 -23.99 -22.02
CA ALA A 141 -4.06 -25.02 -21.73
C ALA A 141 -3.63 -25.80 -22.98
N LYS A 142 -4.53 -26.01 -23.96
CA LYS A 142 -4.20 -26.62 -25.25
C LYS A 142 -3.41 -25.67 -26.15
N ASP A 143 -3.75 -24.39 -26.13
CA ASP A 143 -3.09 -23.40 -26.98
C ASP A 143 -1.65 -23.10 -26.57
N LYS A 144 -1.27 -23.40 -25.31
CA LYS A 144 0.09 -23.18 -24.80
C LYS A 144 1.18 -23.89 -25.63
N ASP A 145 0.87 -25.06 -26.19
CA ASP A 145 1.82 -25.88 -26.94
C ASP A 145 2.25 -25.22 -28.26
N ARG A 146 1.47 -24.26 -28.76
CA ARG A 146 1.77 -23.51 -29.99
C ARG A 146 2.95 -22.56 -29.84
N TYR A 147 3.21 -22.08 -28.62
CA TYR A 147 4.18 -21.02 -28.35
C TYR A 147 5.59 -21.53 -28.05
N GLN A 148 5.77 -22.86 -27.96
CA GLN A 148 7.05 -23.51 -27.64
C GLN A 148 7.70 -22.93 -26.37
N LEU A 149 6.89 -22.69 -25.34
CA LEU A 149 7.35 -22.19 -24.05
C LEU A 149 8.15 -23.27 -23.32
N ILE A 150 9.17 -22.87 -22.57
CA ILE A 150 10.07 -23.80 -21.88
C ILE A 150 9.92 -23.64 -20.36
N PRO A 151 9.77 -24.74 -19.61
CA PRO A 151 9.79 -24.66 -18.16
C PRO A 151 11.13 -24.14 -17.65
N ARG A 152 11.10 -23.09 -16.82
CA ARG A 152 12.30 -22.61 -16.13
C ARG A 152 12.38 -23.24 -14.75
N LYS A 153 13.61 -23.51 -14.29
CA LYS A 153 13.81 -23.93 -12.90
C LYS A 153 13.36 -22.80 -11.98
N VAL A 154 12.48 -23.11 -11.03
CA VAL A 154 12.05 -22.26 -9.92
C VAL A 154 13.26 -21.50 -9.36
N ARG A 155 13.30 -20.18 -9.59
CA ARG A 155 14.39 -19.29 -9.16
C ARG A 155 14.35 -19.10 -7.64
N GLN A 156 15.13 -19.83 -6.86
CA GLN A 156 15.20 -19.59 -5.41
C GLN A 156 15.68 -18.15 -5.12
N ALA A 157 14.76 -17.25 -4.78
CA ALA A 157 15.11 -15.95 -4.24
C ALA A 157 15.67 -16.17 -2.82
N ARG A 158 16.94 -15.86 -2.64
CA ARG A 158 17.57 -15.89 -1.32
C ARG A 158 17.21 -14.62 -0.57
N ARG A 159 16.83 -14.78 0.71
CA ARG A 159 16.51 -13.68 1.63
C ARG A 159 17.59 -12.60 1.51
N VAL A 160 17.17 -11.40 1.15
CA VAL A 160 18.04 -10.22 1.19
C VAL A 160 18.14 -9.83 2.66
N GLU A 161 19.35 -9.85 3.23
CA GLU A 161 19.55 -9.36 4.59
C GLU A 161 19.19 -7.87 4.62
N SER A 162 18.25 -7.50 5.50
CA SER A 162 17.76 -6.13 5.68
C SER A 162 18.93 -5.22 6.02
N THR A 163 19.15 -4.20 5.19
CA THR A 163 20.20 -3.20 5.44
C THR A 163 19.77 -2.25 6.54
N ASP A 164 20.72 -1.82 7.38
CA ASP A 164 20.61 -0.54 8.05
C ASP A 164 20.51 0.55 6.98
N PHE A 165 19.27 0.94 6.69
CA PHE A 165 18.88 1.83 5.60
C PHE A 165 19.50 3.22 5.83
N THR A 166 20.67 3.46 5.24
CA THR A 166 21.48 4.65 5.51
C THR A 166 21.38 5.69 4.40
N GLU A 167 21.10 6.91 4.88
CA GLU A 167 21.33 8.27 4.39
C GLU A 167 21.71 8.55 2.92
N VAL A 168 21.04 9.58 2.39
CA VAL A 168 21.33 10.33 1.14
C VAL A 168 22.72 11.01 1.13
N SER A 169 23.59 10.78 2.11
CA SER A 169 24.73 11.65 2.44
C SER A 169 25.89 11.66 1.42
N LYS A 170 25.88 10.82 0.37
CA LYS A 170 26.88 10.86 -0.71
C LYS A 170 26.27 10.64 -2.09
N LEU A 171 26.13 11.74 -2.86
CA LEU A 171 25.72 11.69 -4.26
C LEU A 171 26.97 11.81 -5.14
N HIS A 172 27.31 10.73 -5.85
CA HIS A 172 28.56 10.68 -6.60
C HIS A 172 28.48 11.48 -7.90
N GLY A 173 29.56 12.20 -8.23
CA GLY A 173 29.74 12.84 -9.53
C GLY A 173 28.88 14.10 -9.74
N ARG A 174 28.35 14.70 -8.67
CA ARG A 174 27.60 15.97 -8.72
C ARG A 174 28.20 17.08 -7.86
N ASP A 175 29.43 16.91 -7.39
CA ASP A 175 30.07 17.86 -6.47
C ASP A 175 30.21 19.26 -7.09
N GLU A 176 30.61 19.35 -8.36
CA GLU A 176 30.74 20.61 -9.10
C GLU A 176 29.37 21.29 -9.27
N VAL A 177 28.36 20.56 -9.76
CA VAL A 177 27.00 21.11 -9.93
C VAL A 177 26.39 21.53 -8.60
N LYS A 178 26.62 20.76 -7.52
CA LYS A 178 26.20 21.12 -6.17
C LYS A 178 26.83 22.45 -5.76
N LYS A 179 28.14 22.61 -5.97
CA LYS A 179 28.86 23.84 -5.65
C LYS A 179 28.32 25.02 -6.45
N ASP A 180 28.18 24.90 -7.77
CA ASP A 180 27.67 25.96 -8.62
C ASP A 180 26.22 26.36 -8.24
N LEU A 181 25.41 25.39 -7.85
CA LEU A 181 24.05 25.62 -7.36
C LEU A 181 24.03 26.36 -6.02
N ILE A 182 24.91 25.99 -5.08
CA ILE A 182 25.08 26.71 -3.81
C ILE A 182 25.57 28.13 -4.08
N ASP A 183 26.57 28.32 -4.95
CA ASP A 183 27.08 29.64 -5.30
C ASP A 183 25.97 30.50 -5.93
N SER A 184 25.11 29.93 -6.79
CA SER A 184 23.95 30.62 -7.36
C SER A 184 22.90 31.00 -6.30
N LEU A 185 22.66 30.14 -5.30
CA LEU A 185 21.73 30.40 -4.20
C LEU A 185 22.23 31.50 -3.26
N LEU A 186 23.54 31.52 -2.98
CA LEU A 186 24.16 32.42 -2.01
C LEU A 186 24.64 33.75 -2.61
N CYS A 187 24.78 33.83 -3.94
CA CYS A 187 25.12 35.08 -4.63
C CYS A 187 24.08 36.17 -4.34
N GLY A 188 24.50 37.23 -3.66
CA GLY A 188 23.78 38.50 -3.54
C GLY A 188 24.43 39.52 -4.47
N ASN A 189 23.73 39.96 -5.51
CA ASN A 189 24.27 41.06 -6.32
C ASN A 189 24.11 42.36 -5.53
N SER A 190 25.20 43.12 -5.40
CA SER A 190 25.26 44.44 -4.77
C SER A 190 24.40 45.52 -5.48
N ASP A 191 23.78 45.19 -6.61
CA ASP A 191 22.93 46.06 -7.43
C ASP A 191 21.45 45.61 -7.50
N GLU A 192 20.98 44.73 -6.60
CA GLU A 192 19.58 44.29 -6.56
C GLU A 192 18.66 45.41 -6.02
N ILE A 193 18.17 46.26 -6.93
CA ILE A 193 17.19 47.33 -6.67
C ILE A 193 15.74 46.79 -6.56
N GLU A 194 15.49 45.54 -6.95
CA GLU A 194 14.16 44.92 -6.92
C GLU A 194 14.06 43.80 -5.86
N ASN A 195 12.96 43.80 -5.08
CA ASN A 195 12.56 42.75 -4.14
C ASN A 195 12.08 41.46 -4.85
N ASP A 196 12.60 41.13 -6.03
CA ASP A 196 12.12 40.00 -6.82
C ASP A 196 12.76 38.68 -6.34
N VAL A 197 11.92 37.70 -6.01
CA VAL A 197 12.37 36.38 -5.55
C VAL A 197 12.78 35.55 -6.76
N LYS A 198 14.08 35.30 -6.90
CA LYS A 198 14.63 34.58 -8.04
C LYS A 198 14.40 33.07 -7.94
N THR A 199 13.93 32.49 -9.03
CA THR A 199 13.76 31.04 -9.20
C THR A 199 14.97 30.41 -9.89
N ILE A 200 15.54 29.37 -9.29
CA ILE A 200 16.60 28.52 -9.85
C ILE A 200 15.99 27.16 -10.12
N SER A 201 16.23 26.60 -11.31
CA SER A 201 15.59 25.36 -11.76
C SER A 201 16.61 24.26 -12.03
N ILE A 202 16.35 23.06 -11.50
CA ILE A 202 17.06 21.82 -11.83
C ILE A 202 16.19 21.01 -12.79
N VAL A 203 16.71 20.75 -13.99
CA VAL A 203 15.99 20.06 -15.06
C VAL A 203 16.70 18.77 -15.44
N GLY A 204 15.94 17.72 -15.71
CA GLY A 204 16.48 16.45 -16.18
C GLY A 204 15.48 15.30 -16.17
N MET A 205 15.86 14.20 -16.81
CA MET A 205 15.01 13.00 -16.97
C MET A 205 14.64 12.32 -15.63
N GLY A 206 13.71 11.38 -15.67
CA GLY A 206 13.37 10.53 -14.52
C GLY A 206 14.59 9.74 -14.02
N GLY A 207 14.74 9.60 -12.70
CA GLY A 207 15.84 8.83 -12.11
C GLY A 207 17.25 9.45 -12.20
N ILE A 208 17.40 10.65 -12.78
CA ILE A 208 18.70 11.35 -12.97
C ILE A 208 19.32 11.92 -11.68
N GLY A 209 18.53 12.01 -10.59
CA GLY A 209 18.96 12.50 -9.28
C GLY A 209 18.65 13.97 -8.95
N LYS A 210 17.61 14.58 -9.55
CA LYS A 210 17.20 15.98 -9.28
C LYS A 210 16.86 16.22 -7.80
N THR A 211 15.88 15.48 -7.29
CA THR A 211 15.41 15.56 -5.89
C THR A 211 16.55 15.31 -4.91
N ALA A 212 17.39 14.32 -5.18
CA ALA A 212 18.53 14.00 -4.32
C ALA A 212 19.58 15.13 -4.31
N LEU A 213 19.85 15.80 -5.44
CA LEU A 213 20.70 16.98 -5.48
C LEU A 213 20.08 18.17 -4.72
N ALA A 214 18.79 18.41 -4.90
CA ALA A 214 18.07 19.45 -4.19
C ALA A 214 18.10 19.22 -2.66
N GLN A 215 17.91 17.98 -2.19
CA GLN A 215 18.00 17.61 -0.77
C GLN A 215 19.39 17.88 -0.20
N LEU A 216 20.46 17.55 -0.95
CA LEU A 216 21.83 17.81 -0.52
C LEU A 216 22.16 19.30 -0.40
N VAL A 217 21.59 20.12 -1.27
CA VAL A 217 21.75 21.59 -1.22
C VAL A 217 20.91 22.19 -0.11
N TYR A 218 19.67 21.72 0.04
CA TYR A 218 18.78 22.15 1.12
C TYR A 218 19.38 21.90 2.50
N ASN A 219 20.06 20.77 2.67
CA ASN A 219 20.72 20.39 3.91
C ASN A 219 22.19 20.83 4.01
N ASP A 220 22.67 21.68 3.09
CA ASP A 220 24.05 22.16 3.14
C ASP A 220 24.22 23.23 4.24
N GLY A 221 25.29 23.14 5.03
CA GLY A 221 25.52 24.03 6.17
C GLY A 221 25.58 25.52 5.78
N ALA A 222 26.10 25.85 4.60
CA ALA A 222 26.14 27.23 4.13
C ALA A 222 24.74 27.76 3.78
N VAL A 223 23.90 26.92 3.16
CA VAL A 223 22.50 27.23 2.87
C VAL A 223 21.69 27.35 4.17
N MET A 224 21.89 26.44 5.12
CA MET A 224 21.24 26.50 6.44
C MET A 224 21.55 27.79 7.19
N ALA A 225 22.79 28.29 7.10
CA ALA A 225 23.20 29.50 7.78
C ALA A 225 22.74 30.80 7.07
N HIS A 226 22.43 30.72 5.77
CA HIS A 226 22.13 31.90 4.94
C HIS A 226 20.64 32.28 4.94
N PHE A 227 19.74 31.30 5.09
CA PHE A 227 18.29 31.51 5.01
C PHE A 227 17.66 31.31 6.39
N GLU A 228 16.88 32.30 6.83
CA GLU A 228 16.17 32.25 8.12
C GLU A 228 15.05 31.20 8.11
N LYS A 229 14.38 31.06 6.96
CA LYS A 229 13.31 30.08 6.75
C LYS A 229 13.65 29.22 5.54
N ARG A 230 13.66 27.91 5.74
CA ARG A 230 13.82 26.91 4.69
C ARG A 230 12.58 26.04 4.65
N ILE A 231 12.01 25.90 3.47
CA ILE A 231 10.71 25.27 3.27
C ILE A 231 10.87 24.28 2.12
N TRP A 232 10.38 23.06 2.30
CA TRP A 232 10.36 22.04 1.24
C TRP A 232 8.93 21.64 0.95
N VAL A 233 8.50 21.84 -0.29
CA VAL A 233 7.17 21.46 -0.77
C VAL A 233 7.32 20.51 -1.95
N PHE A 234 6.75 19.32 -1.81
CA PHE A 234 6.56 18.41 -2.93
C PHE A 234 5.29 18.81 -3.67
N VAL A 235 5.38 19.02 -4.98
CA VAL A 235 4.25 19.41 -5.81
C VAL A 235 3.70 18.16 -6.49
N SER A 236 2.46 17.80 -6.15
CA SER A 236 1.80 16.60 -6.70
C SER A 236 1.58 16.67 -8.22
N GLU A 237 1.24 15.53 -8.84
CA GLU A 237 0.77 15.50 -10.26
C GLU A 237 -0.35 16.53 -10.48
N VAL A 238 -1.35 16.55 -9.59
CA VAL A 238 -2.32 17.64 -9.48
C VAL A 238 -1.63 18.88 -8.92
N PHE A 239 -1.57 19.94 -9.71
CA PHE A 239 -1.22 21.25 -9.18
C PHE A 239 -2.45 21.90 -8.54
N ASP A 240 -2.33 22.19 -7.24
CA ASP A 240 -3.33 22.90 -6.47
C ASP A 240 -2.60 23.94 -5.61
N LEU A 241 -2.82 25.21 -5.91
CA LEU A 241 -2.12 26.30 -5.24
C LEU A 241 -2.49 26.38 -3.76
N SER A 242 -3.71 26.01 -3.36
CA SER A 242 -4.11 26.00 -1.95
C SER A 242 -3.32 24.96 -1.18
N ARG A 243 -3.15 23.74 -1.74
CA ARG A 243 -2.33 22.68 -1.14
C ARG A 243 -0.87 23.09 -1.02
N VAL A 244 -0.33 23.72 -2.06
CA VAL A 244 1.04 24.26 -2.04
C VAL A 244 1.16 25.34 -0.96
N ALA A 245 0.23 26.27 -0.88
CA ALA A 245 0.24 27.35 0.12
C ALA A 245 0.15 26.81 1.57
N LYS A 246 -0.72 25.82 1.82
CA LYS A 246 -0.77 25.11 3.12
C LYS A 246 0.55 24.45 3.46
N ALA A 247 1.15 23.74 2.51
CA ALA A 247 2.45 23.10 2.72
C ALA A 247 3.56 24.12 3.02
N ILE A 248 3.51 25.30 2.40
CA ILE A 248 4.41 26.43 2.72
C ILE A 248 4.21 26.89 4.16
N ILE A 249 2.96 27.11 4.59
CA ILE A 249 2.63 27.53 5.96
C ILE A 249 3.10 26.49 6.98
N VAL A 250 2.83 25.20 6.72
CA VAL A 250 3.31 24.09 7.56
C VAL A 250 4.84 24.12 7.68
N GLY A 251 5.56 24.39 6.58
CA GLY A 251 7.01 24.54 6.62
C GLY A 251 7.51 25.81 7.33
N LEU A 252 6.71 26.88 7.38
CA LEU A 252 7.06 28.13 8.06
C LEU A 252 6.90 28.06 9.58
N GLU A 253 5.82 27.42 10.04
CA GLU A 253 5.41 27.40 11.46
C GLU A 253 5.70 26.07 12.16
N GLY A 254 5.92 25.00 11.40
CA GLY A 254 6.04 23.63 11.91
C GLY A 254 4.68 22.92 12.00
N PRO A 255 4.67 21.58 11.94
CA PRO A 255 3.44 20.78 11.85
C PRO A 255 2.50 20.95 13.05
N ASP A 256 3.04 21.09 14.26
CA ASP A 256 2.23 21.22 15.48
C ASP A 256 1.49 22.56 15.57
N HIS A 257 2.13 23.65 15.13
CA HIS A 257 1.50 24.98 15.14
C HIS A 257 0.53 25.14 13.97
N ALA A 258 0.86 24.60 12.80
CA ALA A 258 -0.02 24.65 11.64
C ALA A 258 -1.29 23.81 11.83
N SER A 259 -1.21 22.67 12.52
CA SER A 259 -2.40 21.86 12.83
C SER A 259 -3.38 22.59 13.77
N ALA A 260 -2.86 23.42 14.70
CA ALA A 260 -3.69 24.25 15.57
C ALA A 260 -4.45 25.38 14.84
N LEU A 261 -4.00 25.77 13.64
CA LEU A 261 -4.62 26.86 12.87
C LEU A 261 -5.84 26.44 12.05
N ASN A 262 -6.13 25.13 11.96
CA ASN A 262 -7.21 24.59 11.14
C ASN A 262 -7.20 25.17 9.72
N LEU A 263 -6.07 25.01 9.02
CA LEU A 263 -5.85 25.57 7.68
C LEU A 263 -6.93 25.17 6.66
N ASP A 264 -7.68 24.10 6.92
CA ASP A 264 -8.78 23.64 6.08
C ASP A 264 -9.98 24.59 6.03
N SER A 265 -10.07 25.57 6.95
CA SER A 265 -11.08 26.63 6.85
C SER A 265 -10.61 27.87 6.08
N PHE A 266 -9.35 27.93 5.64
CA PHE A 266 -8.78 29.12 4.99
C PHE A 266 -9.11 29.10 3.50
N THR A 267 -9.53 30.26 2.95
CA THR A 267 -9.56 30.45 1.50
C THR A 267 -8.14 30.60 0.96
N LEU A 268 -7.95 30.44 -0.35
CA LEU A 268 -6.65 30.69 -1.00
C LEU A 268 -6.11 32.09 -0.65
N GLN A 269 -6.98 33.11 -0.58
CA GLN A 269 -6.57 34.46 -0.23
C GLN A 269 -6.06 34.54 1.22
N ASP A 270 -6.75 33.89 2.16
CA ASP A 270 -6.32 33.83 3.57
C ASP A 270 -4.96 33.13 3.71
N LEU A 271 -4.74 32.06 2.93
CA LEU A 271 -3.46 31.33 2.91
C LEU A 271 -2.33 32.23 2.36
N LEU A 272 -2.57 32.93 1.26
CA LEU A 272 -1.57 33.83 0.66
C LEU A 272 -1.26 35.02 1.57
N GLU A 273 -2.27 35.64 2.20
CA GLU A 273 -2.08 36.73 3.16
C GLU A 273 -1.29 36.28 4.39
N LYS A 274 -1.55 35.06 4.87
CA LYS A 274 -0.80 34.46 5.96
C LYS A 274 0.66 34.22 5.56
N ILE A 275 0.91 33.66 4.38
CA ILE A 275 2.27 33.49 3.84
C ILE A 275 2.99 34.84 3.80
N CYS A 276 2.38 35.87 3.22
CA CYS A 276 2.92 37.23 3.16
C CYS A 276 3.38 37.73 4.53
N LYS A 277 2.52 37.61 5.55
CA LYS A 277 2.81 38.03 6.93
C LYS A 277 3.95 37.22 7.56
N ASP A 278 3.97 35.91 7.32
CA ASP A 278 4.92 35.00 7.95
C ASP A 278 6.32 35.08 7.32
N ILE A 279 6.43 35.53 6.06
CA ILE A 279 7.70 35.73 5.35
C ILE A 279 8.19 37.18 5.34
N GLU A 280 7.35 38.15 5.72
CA GLU A 280 7.66 39.57 5.64
C GLU A 280 9.04 39.86 6.27
N ARG A 281 9.95 40.44 5.47
CA ARG A 281 11.33 40.80 5.85
C ARG A 281 12.20 39.64 6.36
N LYS A 282 11.80 38.38 6.15
CA LYS A 282 12.63 37.21 6.44
C LYS A 282 13.26 36.71 5.15
N LYS A 283 14.49 36.21 5.26
CA LYS A 283 15.17 35.59 4.12
C LYS A 283 14.71 34.14 3.95
N VAL A 284 13.99 33.87 2.87
CA VAL A 284 13.32 32.57 2.63
C VAL A 284 14.01 31.78 1.53
N PHE A 285 14.15 30.47 1.76
CA PHE A 285 14.48 29.48 0.75
C PHE A 285 13.34 28.48 0.59
N LEU A 286 12.68 28.50 -0.56
CA LEU A 286 11.56 27.62 -0.87
C LEU A 286 11.98 26.60 -1.93
N VAL A 287 11.88 25.31 -1.61
CA VAL A 287 12.05 24.23 -2.60
C VAL A 287 10.67 23.76 -3.07
N LEU A 288 10.46 23.80 -4.38
CA LEU A 288 9.31 23.22 -5.07
C LEU A 288 9.79 21.99 -5.86
N ASP A 289 9.57 20.82 -5.28
CA ASP A 289 10.07 19.56 -5.83
C ASP A 289 9.04 18.89 -6.76
N ASP A 290 9.54 18.42 -7.90
CA ASP A 290 8.87 17.73 -8.99
C ASP A 290 7.64 18.42 -9.59
N VAL A 291 7.80 19.70 -9.94
CA VAL A 291 6.75 20.49 -10.58
C VAL A 291 6.49 20.03 -12.02
N ARG A 292 5.23 19.74 -12.34
CA ARG A 292 4.78 19.20 -13.63
C ARG A 292 3.87 20.12 -14.45
N THR A 293 3.30 21.16 -13.84
CA THR A 293 2.39 22.13 -14.49
C THR A 293 3.12 23.38 -14.97
N ASP A 294 2.71 23.92 -16.12
CA ASP A 294 3.15 25.19 -16.69
C ASP A 294 2.05 26.28 -16.67
N GLU A 295 1.00 26.10 -15.86
CA GLU A 295 -0.08 27.08 -15.69
C GLU A 295 0.39 28.39 -15.05
N SER A 296 0.54 29.45 -15.88
CA SER A 296 1.18 30.70 -15.46
C SER A 296 0.43 31.47 -14.37
N LYS A 297 -0.91 31.49 -14.41
CA LYS A 297 -1.73 32.34 -13.51
C LYS A 297 -1.56 32.00 -12.04
N SER A 298 -1.48 30.72 -11.71
CA SER A 298 -1.36 30.27 -10.32
C SER A 298 0.02 30.57 -9.74
N TRP A 299 1.06 30.50 -10.58
CA TRP A 299 2.41 30.89 -10.21
C TRP A 299 2.56 32.41 -10.03
N GLU A 300 1.84 33.21 -10.81
CA GLU A 300 1.81 34.67 -10.63
C GLU A 300 1.30 35.06 -9.23
N LEU A 301 0.23 34.43 -8.75
CA LEU A 301 -0.30 34.67 -7.41
C LEU A 301 0.70 34.29 -6.31
N LEU A 302 1.36 33.14 -6.44
CA LEU A 302 2.37 32.72 -5.47
C LEU A 302 3.59 33.65 -5.48
N ASN A 303 4.08 34.05 -6.65
CA ASN A 303 5.20 34.97 -6.79
C ASN A 303 4.87 36.35 -6.21
N GLN A 304 3.64 36.84 -6.39
CA GLN A 304 3.18 38.06 -5.74
C GLN A 304 3.25 37.96 -4.22
N ALA A 305 2.80 36.84 -3.64
CA ALA A 305 2.89 36.64 -2.20
C ALA A 305 4.36 36.60 -1.72
N LEU A 306 5.22 35.91 -2.46
CA LEU A 306 6.64 35.77 -2.13
C LEU A 306 7.45 37.07 -2.29
N SER A 307 6.98 38.05 -3.08
CA SER A 307 7.67 39.33 -3.32
C SER A 307 7.89 40.20 -2.07
N LEU A 308 7.22 39.88 -0.96
CA LEU A 308 7.39 40.55 0.34
C LEU A 308 8.51 39.95 1.20
N ALA A 309 9.13 38.85 0.75
CA ALA A 309 10.29 38.26 1.42
C ALA A 309 11.51 39.19 1.37
N ALA A 310 12.48 38.98 2.27
CA ALA A 310 13.69 39.80 2.27
C ALA A 310 14.51 39.63 0.98
N PRO A 311 15.24 40.67 0.53
CA PRO A 311 16.19 40.56 -0.58
C PRO A 311 17.16 39.40 -0.40
N GLY A 312 17.45 38.71 -1.49
CA GLY A 312 18.24 37.49 -1.48
C GLY A 312 17.45 36.21 -1.17
N SER A 313 16.13 36.27 -1.00
CA SER A 313 15.27 35.07 -0.97
C SER A 313 15.31 34.32 -2.31
N ARG A 314 15.12 32.99 -2.29
CA ARG A 314 15.30 32.13 -3.46
C ARG A 314 14.23 31.02 -3.51
N ILE A 315 13.82 30.67 -4.73
CA ILE A 315 13.04 29.46 -5.01
C ILE A 315 13.95 28.47 -5.73
N LEU A 316 13.98 27.21 -5.29
CA LEU A 316 14.59 26.09 -6.02
C LEU A 316 13.49 25.19 -6.56
N LEU A 317 13.44 25.05 -7.87
CA LEU A 317 12.48 24.22 -8.59
C LEU A 317 13.16 22.96 -9.10
N THR A 318 12.53 21.79 -8.99
CA THR A 318 12.93 20.60 -9.76
C THR A 318 11.82 20.21 -10.75
N THR A 319 12.18 19.87 -11.98
CA THR A 319 11.19 19.47 -13.00
C THR A 319 11.79 18.58 -14.10
N ARG A 320 10.92 17.82 -14.76
CA ARG A 320 11.24 17.09 -16.02
C ARG A 320 10.97 17.93 -17.28
N LYS A 321 10.22 19.04 -17.17
CA LYS A 321 9.68 19.77 -18.33
C LYS A 321 10.33 21.14 -18.49
N ASN A 322 10.88 21.40 -19.67
CA ASN A 322 11.40 22.73 -20.02
C ASN A 322 10.31 23.80 -20.11
N THR A 323 9.06 23.44 -20.40
CA THR A 323 7.95 24.42 -20.47
C THR A 323 7.67 25.07 -19.12
N VAL A 324 7.78 24.31 -18.02
CA VAL A 324 7.63 24.80 -16.64
C VAL A 324 8.68 25.87 -16.31
N VAL A 325 9.92 25.64 -16.73
CA VAL A 325 11.05 26.57 -16.51
C VAL A 325 10.81 27.91 -17.21
N GLN A 326 10.25 27.86 -18.43
CA GLN A 326 9.88 29.04 -19.21
C GLN A 326 8.70 29.78 -18.58
N ALA A 327 7.66 29.07 -18.14
CA ALA A 327 6.49 29.65 -17.49
C ALA A 327 6.86 30.40 -16.19
N LEU A 328 7.76 29.82 -15.39
CA LEU A 328 8.25 30.41 -14.14
C LEU A 328 9.38 31.44 -14.33
N LYS A 329 9.77 31.72 -15.57
CA LYS A 329 10.85 32.66 -15.92
C LYS A 329 12.11 32.44 -15.07
N SER A 330 12.57 31.20 -15.00
CA SER A 330 13.68 30.82 -14.13
C SER A 330 14.93 31.65 -14.41
N PHE A 331 15.50 32.25 -13.36
CA PHE A 331 16.70 33.07 -13.44
C PHE A 331 17.94 32.26 -13.83
N THR A 332 18.06 31.04 -13.30
CA THR A 332 19.16 30.12 -13.61
C THR A 332 18.62 28.72 -13.80
N VAL A 333 19.15 28.00 -14.78
CA VAL A 333 18.69 26.65 -15.15
C VAL A 333 19.87 25.68 -15.18
N PHE A 334 19.83 24.69 -14.31
CA PHE A 334 20.80 23.59 -14.21
C PHE A 334 20.25 22.35 -14.91
N ASN A 335 20.72 22.11 -16.13
CA ASN A 335 20.39 20.89 -16.87
C ASN A 335 21.30 19.74 -16.40
N LEU A 336 20.74 18.79 -15.65
CA LEU A 336 21.48 17.62 -15.18
C LEU A 336 21.78 16.66 -16.34
N LYS A 337 23.06 16.49 -16.61
CA LYS A 337 23.58 15.52 -17.58
C LYS A 337 23.63 14.11 -16.98
N GLU A 338 23.71 13.11 -17.82
CA GLU A 338 24.00 11.73 -17.40
C GLU A 338 25.34 11.64 -16.65
N LEU A 339 25.44 10.70 -15.71
CA LEU A 339 26.69 10.39 -15.03
C LEU A 339 27.63 9.62 -15.95
N THR A 340 28.94 9.78 -15.76
CA THR A 340 29.93 8.95 -16.46
C THR A 340 29.80 7.48 -16.07
N GLU A 341 30.21 6.57 -16.97
CA GLU A 341 30.20 5.11 -16.72
C GLU A 341 30.91 4.72 -15.41
N ASP A 342 32.03 5.37 -15.09
CA ASP A 342 32.79 5.10 -13.86
C ASP A 342 32.02 5.46 -12.58
N VAL A 343 31.29 6.57 -12.62
CA VAL A 343 30.44 6.99 -11.49
C VAL A 343 29.24 6.07 -11.35
N CYS A 344 28.60 5.65 -12.46
CA CYS A 344 27.55 4.64 -12.43
C CYS A 344 28.06 3.30 -11.86
N TRP A 345 29.26 2.87 -12.25
CA TRP A 345 29.89 1.69 -11.67
C TRP A 345 30.12 1.86 -10.17
N LYS A 346 30.56 3.04 -9.71
CA LYS A 346 30.75 3.32 -8.29
C LYS A 346 29.45 3.19 -7.50
N ILE A 347 28.33 3.73 -8.01
CA ILE A 347 27.00 3.59 -7.38
C ILE A 347 26.59 2.11 -7.36
N LEU A 348 26.65 1.44 -8.51
CA LEU A 348 26.23 0.05 -8.65
C LEU A 348 27.03 -0.89 -7.75
N SER A 349 28.36 -0.74 -7.74
CA SER A 349 29.26 -1.60 -6.97
C SER A 349 29.13 -1.39 -5.46
N GLN A 350 28.90 -0.16 -5.01
CA GLN A 350 28.59 0.12 -3.61
C GLN A 350 27.37 -0.67 -3.15
N GLU A 351 26.29 -0.65 -3.94
CA GLU A 351 25.06 -1.38 -3.59
C GLU A 351 25.22 -2.91 -3.72
N ALA A 352 25.86 -3.39 -4.79
CA ALA A 352 25.99 -4.81 -5.09
C ALA A 352 26.95 -5.56 -4.16
N PHE A 353 27.97 -4.87 -3.65
CA PHE A 353 29.04 -5.47 -2.87
C PHE A 353 29.00 -5.15 -1.37
N MET A 354 27.98 -4.43 -0.88
CA MET A 354 27.74 -4.30 0.57
C MET A 354 27.79 -5.68 1.25
N GLY A 355 28.63 -5.80 2.29
CA GLY A 355 28.80 -7.03 3.06
C GLY A 355 29.60 -8.15 2.37
N ARG A 356 30.25 -7.91 1.22
CA ARG A 356 31.06 -8.92 0.51
C ARG A 356 32.56 -8.73 0.73
N GLY A 357 33.31 -9.83 0.62
CA GLY A 357 34.78 -9.81 0.67
C GLY A 357 35.43 -9.41 -0.66
N ASP A 358 36.64 -8.86 -0.58
CA ASP A 358 37.37 -8.26 -1.72
C ASP A 358 37.58 -9.19 -2.92
N GLU A 359 37.82 -10.48 -2.69
CA GLU A 359 38.11 -11.45 -3.74
C GLU A 359 36.89 -11.73 -4.63
N GLN A 360 35.69 -11.78 -4.04
CA GLN A 360 34.44 -11.94 -4.79
C GLN A 360 34.14 -10.69 -5.63
N CYS A 361 34.45 -9.50 -5.09
CA CYS A 361 34.24 -8.24 -5.78
C CYS A 361 35.12 -8.15 -7.04
N LYS A 362 36.41 -8.50 -6.94
CA LYS A 362 37.35 -8.51 -8.07
C LYS A 362 36.90 -9.43 -9.22
N ASN A 363 36.36 -10.61 -8.88
CA ASN A 363 35.91 -11.59 -9.86
C ASN A 363 34.67 -11.15 -10.65
N LEU A 364 33.85 -10.25 -10.08
CA LEU A 364 32.60 -9.77 -10.68
C LEU A 364 32.75 -8.36 -11.30
N GLU A 365 33.80 -7.62 -10.96
CA GLU A 365 34.02 -6.23 -11.36
C GLU A 365 33.94 -6.02 -12.88
N ALA A 366 34.59 -6.88 -13.68
CA ALA A 366 34.59 -6.72 -15.14
C ALA A 366 33.18 -6.83 -15.75
N ILE A 367 32.37 -7.77 -15.27
CA ILE A 367 30.97 -7.93 -15.72
C ILE A 367 30.12 -6.78 -15.16
N GLY A 368 30.33 -6.43 -13.90
CA GLY A 368 29.64 -5.33 -13.25
C GLY A 368 29.82 -3.99 -13.94
N LYS A 369 31.04 -3.67 -14.41
CA LYS A 369 31.30 -2.50 -15.24
C LYS A 369 30.50 -2.53 -16.54
N ASN A 370 30.41 -3.68 -17.20
CA ASN A 370 29.59 -3.81 -18.41
C ASN A 370 28.09 -3.65 -18.14
N ILE A 371 27.59 -4.09 -16.98
CA ILE A 371 26.22 -3.83 -16.55
C ILE A 371 26.02 -2.35 -16.23
N ALA A 372 26.98 -1.69 -15.58
CA ALA A 372 26.91 -0.26 -15.29
C ALA A 372 26.80 0.58 -16.57
N LYS A 373 27.44 0.17 -17.67
CA LYS A 373 27.27 0.81 -18.98
C LYS A 373 25.84 0.76 -19.50
N LYS A 374 25.11 -0.32 -19.21
CA LYS A 374 23.68 -0.46 -19.57
C LYS A 374 22.76 0.49 -18.79
N CYS A 375 23.23 1.09 -17.69
CA CYS A 375 22.48 2.07 -16.92
C CYS A 375 22.43 3.45 -17.59
N SER A 376 23.21 3.68 -18.65
CA SER A 376 23.26 4.94 -19.42
C SER A 376 23.38 6.20 -18.53
N GLY A 377 24.24 6.14 -17.51
CA GLY A 377 24.49 7.29 -16.65
C GLY A 377 23.37 7.64 -15.67
N LEU A 378 22.34 6.79 -15.51
CA LEU A 378 21.18 7.04 -14.64
C LEU A 378 21.41 6.44 -13.24
N PRO A 379 21.50 7.28 -12.17
CA PRO A 379 21.75 6.81 -10.81
C PRO A 379 20.71 5.80 -10.31
N LEU A 380 19.42 6.01 -10.61
CA LEU A 380 18.36 5.11 -10.18
C LEU A 380 18.53 3.71 -10.80
N ALA A 381 18.82 3.63 -12.10
CA ALA A 381 19.11 2.35 -12.76
C ALA A 381 20.30 1.63 -12.10
N ALA A 382 21.39 2.36 -11.86
CA ALA A 382 22.59 1.82 -11.23
C ALA A 382 22.31 1.32 -9.80
N LYS A 383 21.53 2.08 -9.02
CA LYS A 383 21.15 1.73 -7.64
C LYS A 383 20.25 0.48 -7.63
N THR A 384 19.18 0.46 -8.42
CA THR A 384 18.23 -0.67 -8.48
C THR A 384 18.93 -1.96 -8.94
N LEU A 385 19.73 -1.90 -10.02
CA LEU A 385 20.49 -3.09 -10.46
C LEU A 385 21.54 -3.50 -9.44
N GLY A 386 22.23 -2.55 -8.82
CA GLY A 386 23.21 -2.83 -7.77
C GLY A 386 22.56 -3.59 -6.61
N SER A 387 21.44 -3.11 -6.10
CA SER A 387 20.67 -3.75 -5.04
C SER A 387 20.18 -5.16 -5.45
N MET A 388 19.67 -5.33 -6.67
CA MET A 388 19.26 -6.64 -7.18
C MET A 388 20.46 -7.61 -7.28
N LEU A 389 21.59 -7.14 -7.80
CA LEU A 389 22.82 -7.92 -7.98
C LEU A 389 23.45 -8.36 -6.64
N ARG A 390 23.11 -7.69 -5.53
CA ARG A 390 23.46 -8.13 -4.17
C ARG A 390 22.98 -9.55 -3.88
N SER A 391 21.86 -9.98 -4.47
CA SER A 391 21.36 -11.35 -4.32
C SER A 391 22.13 -12.39 -5.16
N LYS A 392 22.90 -11.96 -6.18
CA LYS A 392 23.57 -12.82 -7.16
C LYS A 392 25.02 -13.10 -6.78
N LYS A 393 25.37 -14.36 -6.53
CA LYS A 393 26.68 -14.76 -6.01
C LYS A 393 27.63 -15.25 -7.09
N THR A 394 27.11 -15.76 -8.20
CA THR A 394 27.93 -16.40 -9.24
C THR A 394 28.15 -15.49 -10.45
N ARG A 395 29.27 -15.74 -11.15
CA ARG A 395 29.60 -15.06 -12.40
C ARG A 395 28.57 -15.32 -13.50
N GLU A 396 28.01 -16.53 -13.53
CA GLU A 396 26.99 -16.94 -14.49
C GLU A 396 25.70 -16.13 -14.31
N GLU A 397 25.23 -15.96 -13.07
CA GLU A 397 24.06 -15.13 -12.76
C GLU A 397 24.23 -13.69 -13.25
N TRP A 398 25.39 -13.07 -13.00
CA TRP A 398 25.68 -11.72 -13.50
C TRP A 398 25.76 -11.67 -15.03
N THR A 399 26.30 -12.72 -15.66
CA THR A 399 26.40 -12.82 -17.13
C THR A 399 25.01 -12.95 -17.76
N ASN A 400 24.10 -13.69 -17.12
CA ASN A 400 22.71 -13.81 -17.57
C ASN A 400 21.99 -12.46 -17.55
N ILE A 401 22.20 -11.64 -16.52
CA ILE A 401 21.67 -10.27 -16.46
C ILE A 401 22.27 -9.41 -17.57
N LEU A 402 23.58 -9.45 -17.77
CA LEU A 402 24.25 -8.65 -18.81
C LEU A 402 23.75 -9.00 -20.22
N ASN A 403 23.50 -10.28 -20.49
CA ASN A 403 23.11 -10.80 -21.80
C ASN A 403 21.60 -10.89 -22.00
N SER A 404 20.80 -10.37 -21.06
CA SER A 404 19.34 -10.45 -21.15
C SER A 404 18.80 -9.79 -22.43
N GLU A 405 17.79 -10.43 -23.00
CA GLU A 405 17.06 -9.95 -24.16
C GLU A 405 16.26 -8.66 -23.89
N ILE A 406 16.04 -8.31 -22.62
CA ILE A 406 15.40 -7.07 -22.17
C ILE A 406 16.19 -5.84 -22.61
N TRP A 407 17.51 -5.92 -22.66
CA TRP A 407 18.36 -4.81 -23.12
C TRP A 407 18.20 -4.47 -24.60
N LYS A 408 17.51 -5.32 -25.37
CA LYS A 408 17.22 -5.09 -26.79
C LYS A 408 15.82 -4.51 -27.01
N LEU A 409 15.03 -4.34 -25.96
CA LEU A 409 13.73 -3.66 -26.05
C LEU A 409 13.95 -2.17 -26.28
N ASP A 410 13.06 -1.54 -27.05
CA ASP A 410 13.05 -0.10 -27.28
C ASP A 410 12.45 0.62 -26.06
N LEU A 411 13.18 0.58 -24.94
CA LEU A 411 12.80 1.14 -23.65
C LEU A 411 13.92 2.03 -23.10
N GLU A 412 13.55 3.02 -22.29
CA GLU A 412 14.52 3.79 -21.51
C GLU A 412 15.35 2.86 -20.62
N ALA A 413 16.63 3.18 -20.42
CA ALA A 413 17.55 2.34 -19.66
C ALA A 413 17.07 2.06 -18.22
N VAL A 414 16.39 3.02 -17.58
CA VAL A 414 15.79 2.82 -16.26
C VAL A 414 14.61 1.84 -16.32
N PHE A 415 13.75 1.88 -17.33
CA PHE A 415 12.68 0.91 -17.50
C PHE A 415 13.22 -0.51 -17.73
N ALA A 416 14.23 -0.66 -18.57
CA ALA A 416 14.89 -1.96 -18.77
C ALA A 416 15.52 -2.49 -17.47
N SER A 417 16.13 -1.61 -16.68
CA SER A 417 16.74 -1.94 -15.38
C SER A 417 15.70 -2.34 -14.32
N LEU A 418 14.58 -1.61 -14.25
CA LEU A 418 13.45 -1.93 -13.38
C LEU A 418 12.77 -3.23 -13.81
N LEU A 419 12.66 -3.48 -15.11
CA LEU A 419 12.08 -4.72 -15.66
C LEU A 419 12.91 -5.95 -15.31
N LEU A 420 14.24 -5.85 -15.42
CA LEU A 420 15.15 -6.90 -14.97
C LEU A 420 14.98 -7.16 -13.47
N SER A 421 14.95 -6.09 -12.66
CA SER A 421 14.76 -6.24 -11.22
C SER A 421 13.40 -6.85 -10.90
N TYR A 422 12.34 -6.46 -11.59
CA TYR A 422 10.99 -7.00 -11.41
C TYR A 422 10.92 -8.51 -11.71
N PHE A 423 11.53 -9.00 -12.80
CA PHE A 423 11.54 -10.44 -13.12
C PHE A 423 12.43 -11.29 -12.20
N GLU A 424 13.27 -10.65 -11.38
CA GLU A 424 14.04 -11.35 -10.36
C GLU A 424 13.30 -11.40 -9.01
N LEU A 425 12.21 -10.64 -8.82
CA LEU A 425 11.46 -10.63 -7.56
C LEU A 425 10.93 -12.04 -7.24
N PRO A 426 10.95 -12.47 -5.97
CA PRO A 426 10.26 -13.69 -5.57
C PRO A 426 8.78 -13.57 -5.94
N SER A 427 8.24 -14.55 -6.65
CA SER A 427 6.80 -14.65 -6.86
C SER A 427 6.08 -15.19 -5.62
N ALA A 428 4.76 -14.98 -5.55
CA ALA A 428 3.93 -15.41 -4.42
C ALA A 428 4.04 -16.92 -4.10
N GLY A 429 4.37 -17.76 -5.10
CA GLY A 429 4.56 -19.20 -4.91
C GLY A 429 5.89 -19.61 -4.25
N TYR A 430 6.88 -18.72 -4.20
CA TYR A 430 8.25 -19.02 -3.74
C TYR A 430 8.41 -19.15 -2.23
N LEU A 431 7.54 -18.51 -1.44
CA LEU A 431 7.67 -18.50 0.02
C LEU A 431 7.12 -19.77 0.68
N ASN A 432 6.53 -20.69 -0.09
CA ASN A 432 5.99 -21.98 0.38
C ASN A 432 7.05 -23.05 0.74
N SER A 433 8.32 -22.67 0.95
CA SER A 433 9.39 -23.63 1.34
C SER A 433 9.52 -23.87 2.85
N SER A 434 8.71 -23.21 3.68
CA SER A 434 8.56 -23.56 5.09
C SER A 434 7.17 -24.17 5.32
N GLN A 435 7.05 -25.03 6.33
CA GLN A 435 5.76 -25.53 6.79
C GLN A 435 4.88 -24.34 7.18
N ASN A 436 3.97 -23.96 6.27
CA ASN A 436 2.89 -23.00 6.46
C ASN A 436 3.32 -21.62 7.04
N PRO A 437 4.12 -20.80 6.31
CA PRO A 437 4.38 -19.43 6.74
C PRO A 437 3.10 -18.62 6.63
N GLU A 438 2.73 -17.94 7.71
CA GLU A 438 1.55 -17.10 7.71
C GLU A 438 1.65 -15.98 6.65
N MET A 439 0.52 -15.64 6.01
CA MET A 439 0.50 -14.67 4.91
C MET A 439 0.99 -13.28 5.29
N GLU A 440 0.90 -12.89 6.57
CA GLU A 440 1.41 -11.63 7.09
C GLU A 440 2.94 -11.60 7.09
N ILE A 441 3.59 -12.72 7.45
CA ILE A 441 5.06 -12.84 7.39
C ILE A 441 5.50 -12.77 5.93
N THR A 442 4.84 -13.56 5.08
CA THR A 442 5.04 -13.56 3.63
C THR A 442 4.88 -12.14 3.07
N GLY A 443 3.86 -11.38 3.50
CA GLY A 443 3.63 -10.00 3.08
C GLY A 443 4.75 -9.04 3.51
N VAL A 444 5.23 -9.14 4.76
CA VAL A 444 6.37 -8.37 5.26
C VAL A 444 7.63 -8.69 4.46
N GLU A 445 7.90 -9.97 4.17
CA GLU A 445 9.07 -10.37 3.37
C GLU A 445 9.03 -9.79 1.94
N HIS A 446 7.86 -9.75 1.30
CA HIS A 446 7.71 -9.07 0.00
C HIS A 446 7.98 -7.56 0.11
N PHE A 447 7.43 -6.91 1.13
CA PHE A 447 7.65 -5.48 1.36
C PHE A 447 9.13 -5.17 1.60
N GLU A 448 9.81 -5.95 2.45
CA GLU A 448 11.25 -5.84 2.70
C GLU A 448 12.07 -6.05 1.43
N CYS A 449 11.69 -7.00 0.56
CA CYS A 449 12.34 -7.19 -0.74
C CYS A 449 12.20 -5.96 -1.64
N LEU A 450 10.99 -5.40 -1.76
CA LEU A 450 10.74 -4.20 -2.56
C LEU A 450 11.53 -2.98 -2.02
N ALA A 451 11.54 -2.81 -0.70
CA ALA A 451 12.31 -1.78 -0.02
C ALA A 451 13.82 -1.96 -0.26
N ALA A 452 14.35 -3.17 -0.07
CA ALA A 452 15.76 -3.48 -0.27
C ALA A 452 16.21 -3.23 -1.73
N TRP A 453 15.32 -3.42 -2.70
CA TRP A 453 15.60 -3.22 -4.12
C TRP A 453 15.34 -1.78 -4.59
N SER A 454 15.12 -0.86 -3.66
CA SER A 454 14.89 0.57 -3.90
C SER A 454 13.64 0.88 -4.74
N PHE A 455 12.66 -0.03 -4.75
CA PHE A 455 11.31 0.26 -5.25
C PHE A 455 10.54 1.18 -4.28
N PHE A 456 10.90 1.15 -2.99
CA PHE A 456 10.45 2.10 -1.97
C PHE A 456 11.63 2.91 -1.43
N GLN A 457 11.36 4.17 -1.06
CA GLN A 457 12.31 5.14 -0.51
C GLN A 457 11.70 5.86 0.71
N ASP A 458 12.49 6.67 1.41
CA ASP A 458 12.07 7.46 2.57
C ASP A 458 11.26 6.63 3.59
N LEU A 459 11.85 5.51 4.03
CA LEU A 459 11.23 4.64 5.02
C LEU A 459 11.19 5.35 6.38
N GLU A 460 10.02 5.85 6.76
CA GLU A 460 9.79 6.36 8.10
C GLU A 460 9.60 5.17 9.04
N LYS A 461 10.24 5.21 10.21
CA LYS A 461 10.14 4.15 11.21
C LYS A 461 9.54 4.69 12.50
N TYR A 462 8.76 3.87 13.20
CA TYR A 462 8.42 4.10 14.59
C TYR A 462 9.66 3.93 15.48
N GLU A 463 9.55 4.32 16.75
CA GLU A 463 10.63 4.16 17.74
C GLU A 463 11.05 2.70 17.93
N ASP A 464 10.14 1.74 17.72
CA ASP A 464 10.41 0.31 17.76
C ASP A 464 11.12 -0.23 16.49
N GLY A 465 11.43 0.64 15.53
CA GLY A 465 12.12 0.30 14.29
C GLY A 465 11.21 -0.24 13.18
N SER A 466 9.91 -0.46 13.44
CA SER A 466 8.95 -0.88 12.43
C SER A 466 8.66 0.23 11.42
N ILE A 467 8.46 -0.12 10.15
CA ILE A 467 8.27 0.86 9.08
C ILE A 467 6.83 1.40 9.14
N ARG A 468 6.72 2.73 9.32
CA ARG A 468 5.47 3.50 9.40
C ARG A 468 4.97 3.93 8.03
N ALA A 469 5.86 4.44 7.19
CA ALA A 469 5.51 5.00 5.90
C ALA A 469 6.68 4.82 4.93
N CYS A 470 6.38 4.83 3.64
CA CYS A 470 7.36 4.80 2.57
C CYS A 470 6.86 5.59 1.37
N LYS A 471 7.77 6.02 0.50
CA LYS A 471 7.45 6.67 -0.77
C LYS A 471 7.81 5.77 -1.95
N ILE A 472 6.96 5.76 -2.97
CA ILE A 472 7.25 5.15 -4.26
C ILE A 472 7.86 6.24 -5.15
N PRO A 473 9.09 6.07 -5.68
CA PRO A 473 9.65 7.03 -6.63
C PRO A 473 8.77 7.12 -7.87
N ASP A 474 8.57 8.32 -8.42
CA ASP A 474 7.70 8.51 -9.60
C ASP A 474 8.07 7.62 -10.78
N MET A 475 9.37 7.38 -10.96
CA MET A 475 9.86 6.50 -12.03
C MET A 475 9.44 5.03 -11.83
N VAL A 476 9.32 4.59 -10.58
CA VAL A 476 8.81 3.26 -10.23
C VAL A 476 7.28 3.21 -10.42
N LEU A 477 6.58 4.31 -10.14
CA LEU A 477 5.14 4.44 -10.42
C LEU A 477 4.87 4.43 -11.94
N ASP A 478 5.65 5.17 -12.72
CA ASP A 478 5.59 5.19 -14.20
C ASP A 478 5.89 3.79 -14.77
N PHE A 479 6.86 3.08 -14.18
CA PHE A 479 7.16 1.69 -14.51
C PHE A 479 6.00 0.73 -14.19
N ALA A 480 5.37 0.88 -13.02
CA ALA A 480 4.19 0.08 -12.66
C ALA A 480 3.03 0.34 -13.65
N ARG A 481 2.76 1.60 -14.01
CA ARG A 481 1.76 1.97 -15.04
C ARG A 481 2.07 1.31 -16.39
N PHE A 482 3.33 1.30 -16.81
CA PHE A 482 3.75 0.61 -18.04
C PHE A 482 3.49 -0.90 -18.01
N LEU A 483 3.79 -1.57 -16.89
CA LEU A 483 3.55 -3.01 -16.73
C LEU A 483 2.06 -3.36 -16.71
N MET A 484 1.27 -2.58 -15.99
CA MET A 484 -0.17 -2.80 -15.81
C MET A 484 -0.99 -2.39 -17.04
N GLY A 485 -0.47 -1.47 -17.86
CA GLY A 485 -1.21 -0.94 -19.00
C GLY A 485 -2.57 -0.39 -18.57
N ASN A 486 -3.64 -0.90 -19.18
CA ASN A 486 -5.01 -0.47 -18.89
C ASN A 486 -5.63 -1.19 -17.67
N GLU A 487 -4.90 -2.06 -16.98
CA GLU A 487 -5.39 -2.75 -15.77
C GLU A 487 -5.37 -1.84 -14.53
N PHE A 488 -4.56 -0.77 -14.53
CA PHE A 488 -4.46 0.21 -13.45
C PHE A 488 -4.76 1.62 -13.98
N MET A 489 -5.67 2.32 -13.31
CA MET A 489 -6.02 3.68 -13.64
C MET A 489 -5.86 4.59 -12.41
N VAL A 490 -5.28 5.76 -12.63
CA VAL A 490 -5.28 6.86 -11.66
C VAL A 490 -6.28 7.90 -12.15
N LYS A 491 -7.24 8.27 -11.31
CA LYS A 491 -8.19 9.34 -11.58
C LYS A 491 -8.00 10.46 -10.58
N GLU A 492 -7.79 11.65 -11.11
CA GLU A 492 -7.73 12.88 -10.33
C GLU A 492 -9.08 13.58 -10.42
N VAL A 493 -9.50 14.13 -9.29
CA VAL A 493 -10.79 14.80 -9.16
C VAL A 493 -10.54 16.17 -8.55
N HIS A 494 -10.98 17.21 -9.25
CA HIS A 494 -10.80 18.60 -8.86
C HIS A 494 -12.09 19.18 -8.24
N PRO A 495 -12.00 20.33 -7.54
CA PRO A 495 -13.16 21.00 -6.97
C PRO A 495 -14.12 21.49 -8.08
N HIS A 496 -15.39 21.70 -7.73
CA HIS A 496 -16.48 22.26 -8.55
C HIS A 496 -17.35 21.29 -9.40
N ASP A 497 -17.21 19.98 -9.25
CA ASP A 497 -18.20 19.02 -9.77
C ASP A 497 -19.04 18.44 -8.62
N ASP A 498 -20.33 18.79 -8.55
CA ASP A 498 -21.25 18.32 -7.50
C ASP A 498 -21.88 16.93 -7.80
N ASP A 499 -21.54 16.28 -8.91
CA ASP A 499 -21.95 14.90 -9.26
C ASP A 499 -20.85 14.19 -10.07
N ILE A 500 -19.67 14.01 -9.45
CA ILE A 500 -18.52 13.40 -10.12
C ILE A 500 -18.81 11.93 -10.38
N ARG A 501 -19.03 11.61 -11.65
CA ARG A 501 -19.03 10.24 -12.15
C ARG A 501 -17.66 9.95 -12.74
N ILE A 502 -17.03 8.88 -12.27
CA ILE A 502 -15.80 8.41 -12.90
C ILE A 502 -16.19 7.34 -13.92
N GLU A 503 -16.04 7.69 -15.19
CA GLU A 503 -16.12 6.72 -16.29
C GLU A 503 -14.75 6.04 -16.43
N LEU A 504 -14.72 4.73 -16.27
CA LEU A 504 -13.54 3.93 -16.53
C LEU A 504 -13.35 3.80 -18.04
N SER A 505 -12.18 4.21 -18.53
CA SER A 505 -11.87 4.25 -19.97
C SER A 505 -11.66 2.86 -20.59
N SER A 506 -11.55 1.82 -19.77
CA SER A 506 -11.34 0.45 -20.22
C SER A 506 -12.10 -0.56 -19.37
N GLU A 507 -12.80 -1.47 -20.03
CA GLU A 507 -13.39 -2.67 -19.43
C GLU A 507 -12.36 -3.62 -18.80
N LYS A 508 -11.05 -3.39 -19.01
CA LYS A 508 -9.94 -4.15 -18.41
C LYS A 508 -9.41 -3.53 -17.11
N THR A 509 -10.01 -2.44 -16.62
CA THR A 509 -9.53 -1.75 -15.41
C THR A 509 -9.85 -2.59 -14.17
N HIS A 510 -8.82 -3.13 -13.52
CA HIS A 510 -8.95 -3.93 -12.30
C HIS A 510 -8.57 -3.13 -11.04
N HIS A 511 -7.79 -2.06 -11.18
CA HIS A 511 -7.30 -1.27 -10.06
C HIS A 511 -7.49 0.22 -10.31
N LEU A 512 -8.20 0.91 -9.42
CA LEU A 512 -8.47 2.35 -9.50
C LEU A 512 -7.91 3.05 -8.27
N LEU A 513 -7.03 4.02 -8.50
CA LEU A 513 -6.60 5.00 -7.51
C LEU A 513 -7.29 6.33 -7.80
N VAL A 514 -8.10 6.82 -6.87
CA VAL A 514 -8.71 8.14 -6.93
C VAL A 514 -7.97 9.07 -5.97
N VAL A 515 -7.42 10.15 -6.52
CA VAL A 515 -6.77 11.21 -5.74
C VAL A 515 -7.67 12.44 -5.79
N LEU A 516 -8.21 12.82 -4.64
CA LEU A 516 -9.08 13.98 -4.53
C LEU A 516 -8.22 15.21 -4.25
N ALA A 517 -8.40 16.25 -5.05
CA ALA A 517 -7.86 17.57 -4.75
C ALA A 517 -8.55 18.18 -3.52
N GLU A 518 -8.00 19.27 -3.02
CA GLU A 518 -8.52 19.92 -1.83
C GLU A 518 -9.92 20.50 -2.11
N ASN A 519 -10.90 20.15 -1.28
CA ASN A 519 -12.33 20.50 -1.40
C ASN A 519 -13.06 19.77 -2.55
N ALA A 520 -12.44 18.76 -3.16
CA ALA A 520 -13.14 17.91 -4.12
C ALA A 520 -14.06 16.92 -3.39
N CYS A 521 -15.28 16.75 -3.90
CA CYS A 521 -16.24 15.77 -3.39
C CYS A 521 -15.84 14.34 -3.76
N ILE A 522 -16.26 13.37 -2.94
CA ILE A 522 -16.14 11.95 -3.30
C ILE A 522 -17.01 11.67 -4.55
N PRO A 523 -16.52 10.90 -5.53
CA PRO A 523 -17.32 10.45 -6.65
C PRO A 523 -18.58 9.69 -6.21
N THR A 524 -19.72 10.05 -6.79
CA THR A 524 -21.02 9.45 -6.46
C THR A 524 -21.24 8.11 -7.14
N SER A 525 -20.54 7.84 -8.24
CA SER A 525 -20.62 6.58 -8.99
C SER A 525 -19.37 6.32 -9.84
N LEU A 526 -19.09 5.03 -10.04
CA LEU A 526 -18.10 4.53 -11.00
C LEU A 526 -18.86 3.81 -12.11
N VAL A 527 -18.64 4.21 -13.36
CA VAL A 527 -19.26 3.60 -14.55
C VAL A 527 -18.25 2.70 -15.24
N GLY A 528 -18.64 1.46 -15.55
CA GLY A 528 -17.77 0.45 -16.17
C GLY A 528 -16.88 -0.29 -15.16
N ALA A 529 -17.25 -0.26 -13.88
CA ALA A 529 -16.46 -0.78 -12.76
C ALA A 529 -16.72 -2.25 -12.44
N GLU A 530 -17.37 -3.01 -13.33
CA GLU A 530 -17.75 -4.40 -13.07
C GLU A 530 -16.55 -5.29 -12.78
N LYS A 531 -15.41 -5.06 -13.45
CA LYS A 531 -14.16 -5.82 -13.25
C LYS A 531 -13.24 -5.25 -12.17
N LEU A 532 -13.66 -4.21 -11.48
CA LEU A 532 -12.81 -3.54 -10.50
C LEU A 532 -12.57 -4.45 -9.28
N ARG A 533 -11.29 -4.66 -8.96
CA ARG A 533 -10.80 -5.50 -7.86
C ARG A 533 -10.19 -4.69 -6.72
N SER A 534 -9.65 -3.51 -7.02
CA SER A 534 -9.14 -2.59 -6.00
C SER A 534 -9.60 -1.16 -6.26
N LEU A 535 -10.06 -0.51 -5.19
CA LEU A 535 -10.44 0.89 -5.19
C LEU A 535 -9.73 1.56 -4.01
N SER A 536 -8.91 2.55 -4.31
CA SER A 536 -8.23 3.36 -3.30
C SER A 536 -8.63 4.82 -3.48
N ILE A 537 -9.23 5.42 -2.46
CA ILE A 537 -9.64 6.82 -2.44
C ILE A 537 -8.90 7.48 -1.28
N PHE A 538 -8.10 8.48 -1.61
CA PHE A 538 -7.40 9.29 -0.62
C PHE A 538 -7.96 10.70 -0.66
N LYS A 539 -8.46 11.14 0.50
CA LYS A 539 -9.05 12.46 0.68
C LYS A 539 -8.35 13.20 1.82
N SER A 540 -8.03 14.49 1.61
CA SER A 540 -7.65 15.37 2.71
C SER A 540 -8.87 15.71 3.57
N ASP A 541 -8.68 16.00 4.86
CA ASP A 541 -9.81 16.32 5.72
C ASP A 541 -10.52 17.60 5.27
N HIS A 542 -11.85 17.51 5.13
CA HIS A 542 -12.72 18.65 4.85
C HIS A 542 -13.80 18.78 5.93
N ALA A 543 -14.39 19.97 6.02
CA ALA A 543 -15.44 20.27 6.99
C ALA A 543 -16.82 19.74 6.53
N GLU A 544 -17.09 19.73 5.22
CA GLU A 544 -18.39 19.33 4.68
C GLU A 544 -18.53 17.81 4.56
N GLU A 545 -19.76 17.31 4.76
CA GLU A 545 -20.09 15.90 4.71
C GLU A 545 -20.10 15.38 3.28
N ASP A 546 -19.33 14.33 3.01
CA ASP A 546 -19.31 13.67 1.71
C ASP A 546 -20.38 12.59 1.59
N LYS A 547 -21.00 12.54 0.41
CA LYS A 547 -21.92 11.46 0.04
C LYS A 547 -21.18 10.43 -0.79
N THR A 548 -21.25 9.16 -0.38
CA THR A 548 -20.71 8.03 -1.15
C THR A 548 -21.65 7.59 -2.29
N GLY A 549 -22.91 8.03 -2.30
CA GLY A 549 -23.87 7.73 -3.37
C GLY A 549 -23.94 6.24 -3.75
N ASN A 550 -23.87 5.96 -5.04
CA ASN A 550 -23.92 4.63 -5.65
C ASN A 550 -22.52 4.03 -5.92
N LEU A 551 -21.48 4.55 -5.27
CA LEU A 551 -20.08 4.19 -5.49
C LEU A 551 -19.82 2.67 -5.45
N PHE A 552 -20.51 1.95 -4.57
CA PHE A 552 -20.30 0.52 -4.33
C PHE A 552 -21.29 -0.40 -5.06
N ILE A 553 -22.15 0.13 -5.95
CA ILE A 553 -23.16 -0.68 -6.65
C ILE A 553 -22.56 -1.49 -7.80
N GLN A 554 -21.71 -0.87 -8.63
CA GLN A 554 -21.09 -1.52 -9.79
C GLN A 554 -19.89 -2.44 -9.47
N PRO A 555 -18.95 -2.07 -8.57
CA PRO A 555 -17.72 -2.85 -8.37
C PRO A 555 -17.95 -4.09 -7.50
N LYS A 556 -18.72 -5.06 -8.00
CA LYS A 556 -19.14 -6.24 -7.23
C LYS A 556 -17.99 -7.19 -6.89
N HIS A 557 -16.92 -7.20 -7.69
CA HIS A 557 -15.75 -8.08 -7.53
C HIS A 557 -14.59 -7.44 -6.74
N LEU A 558 -14.89 -6.36 -6.00
CA LEU A 558 -13.91 -5.63 -5.21
C LEU A 558 -13.35 -6.50 -4.08
N ARG A 559 -12.02 -6.58 -3.99
CA ARG A 559 -11.25 -7.30 -2.98
C ARG A 559 -10.53 -6.37 -2.00
N SER A 560 -10.20 -5.17 -2.46
CA SER A 560 -9.54 -4.15 -1.67
C SER A 560 -10.28 -2.83 -1.80
N LEU A 561 -10.73 -2.31 -0.66
CA LEU A 561 -11.30 -0.98 -0.55
C LEU A 561 -10.49 -0.21 0.49
N ILE A 562 -9.74 0.78 0.00
CA ILE A 562 -9.03 1.73 0.85
C ILE A 562 -9.74 3.07 0.70
N PHE A 563 -10.33 3.54 1.78
CA PHE A 563 -10.95 4.83 1.89
C PHE A 563 -10.30 5.57 3.05
N CYS A 564 -9.26 6.35 2.78
CA CYS A 564 -8.50 7.03 3.83
C CYS A 564 -8.81 8.52 3.84
N GLY A 565 -9.17 9.05 5.00
CA GLY A 565 -9.56 10.44 5.20
C GLY A 565 -11.03 10.73 4.85
N GLY A 566 -11.43 12.00 4.97
CA GLY A 566 -12.74 12.47 4.52
C GLY A 566 -13.85 12.41 5.58
N ASN A 567 -14.92 13.18 5.34
CA ASN A 567 -16.02 13.34 6.29
C ASN A 567 -17.27 12.57 5.83
N ILE A 568 -17.20 11.24 5.90
CA ILE A 568 -18.36 10.37 5.63
C ILE A 568 -19.10 10.13 6.93
N ASN A 569 -20.29 10.70 7.11
CA ASN A 569 -21.08 10.56 8.35
C ASN A 569 -21.61 9.12 8.57
N GLY A 570 -21.85 8.38 7.48
CA GLY A 570 -22.27 6.99 7.51
C GLY A 570 -21.83 6.24 6.26
N PHE A 571 -21.42 4.98 6.42
CA PHE A 571 -21.01 4.13 5.31
C PHE A 571 -22.24 3.37 4.74
N PRO A 572 -22.39 3.26 3.42
CA PRO A 572 -23.61 2.72 2.79
C PRO A 572 -23.80 1.21 3.04
N GLU A 573 -25.07 0.79 3.17
CA GLU A 573 -25.47 -0.62 3.37
C GLU A 573 -25.09 -1.52 2.18
N GLU A 574 -24.96 -0.93 0.99
CA GLU A 574 -24.52 -1.60 -0.24
C GLU A 574 -23.14 -2.23 -0.11
N VAL A 575 -22.31 -1.81 0.86
CA VAL A 575 -21.02 -2.45 1.15
C VAL A 575 -21.18 -3.95 1.40
N GLY A 576 -22.29 -4.39 2.00
CA GLY A 576 -22.54 -5.82 2.25
C GLY A 576 -22.75 -6.66 0.99
N ASN A 577 -22.85 -6.04 -0.19
CA ASN A 577 -22.90 -6.73 -1.48
C ASN A 577 -21.49 -7.07 -2.01
N LEU A 578 -20.44 -6.47 -1.46
CA LEU A 578 -19.04 -6.68 -1.87
C LEU A 578 -18.49 -7.97 -1.27
N ILE A 579 -19.13 -9.11 -1.50
CA ILE A 579 -18.82 -10.38 -0.83
C ILE A 579 -17.39 -10.89 -1.06
N HIS A 580 -16.69 -10.37 -2.08
CA HIS A 580 -15.30 -10.69 -2.40
C HIS A 580 -14.28 -9.84 -1.61
N LEU A 581 -14.75 -8.87 -0.81
CA LEU A 581 -13.87 -7.92 -0.11
C LEU A 581 -13.02 -8.66 0.94
N LYS A 582 -11.70 -8.48 0.84
CA LYS A 582 -10.67 -9.04 1.74
C LYS A 582 -10.04 -7.96 2.62
N LEU A 583 -9.93 -6.73 2.12
CA LEU A 583 -9.42 -5.57 2.83
C LEU A 583 -10.45 -4.43 2.81
N LEU A 584 -10.80 -3.94 3.99
CA LEU A 584 -11.54 -2.69 4.18
C LEU A 584 -10.74 -1.77 5.12
N ASP A 585 -10.20 -0.70 4.56
CA ASP A 585 -9.53 0.36 5.31
C ASP A 585 -10.36 1.64 5.23
N LEU A 586 -10.83 2.12 6.38
CA LEU A 586 -11.60 3.36 6.52
C LEU A 586 -10.85 4.38 7.39
N SER A 587 -9.54 4.21 7.56
CA SER A 587 -8.73 5.00 8.48
C SER A 587 -8.84 6.50 8.25
N ARG A 588 -8.76 7.27 9.34
CA ARG A 588 -8.84 8.73 9.36
C ARG A 588 -10.15 9.30 8.78
N SER A 589 -11.20 8.50 8.66
CA SER A 589 -12.51 9.02 8.29
C SER A 589 -13.25 9.52 9.52
N LYS A 590 -14.02 10.61 9.40
CA LYS A 590 -14.89 11.12 10.48
C LYS A 590 -16.18 10.28 10.62
N LEU A 591 -16.06 8.98 10.40
CA LEU A 591 -17.17 8.02 10.40
C LEU A 591 -17.62 7.73 11.82
N LYS A 592 -18.91 7.95 12.10
CA LYS A 592 -19.48 7.70 13.44
C LYS A 592 -20.01 6.29 13.64
N ARG A 593 -20.52 5.67 12.57
CA ARG A 593 -21.11 4.34 12.61
C ARG A 593 -20.81 3.55 11.35
N LEU A 594 -20.56 2.26 11.55
CA LEU A 594 -20.48 1.25 10.49
C LEU A 594 -21.87 0.62 10.27
N PRO A 595 -22.27 0.32 9.02
CA PRO A 595 -23.50 -0.40 8.73
C PRO A 595 -23.40 -1.87 9.16
N GLU A 596 -24.49 -2.45 9.64
CA GLU A 596 -24.55 -3.87 10.01
C GLU A 596 -24.29 -4.79 8.80
N ALA A 597 -24.53 -4.30 7.58
CA ALA A 597 -24.21 -5.03 6.35
C ALA A 597 -22.74 -5.44 6.20
N ILE A 598 -21.79 -4.81 6.91
CA ILE A 598 -20.38 -5.25 6.93
C ILE A 598 -20.25 -6.68 7.44
N CYS A 599 -21.11 -7.13 8.34
CA CYS A 599 -21.12 -8.51 8.86
C CYS A 599 -21.49 -9.57 7.80
N ARG A 600 -21.90 -9.15 6.59
CA ARG A 600 -22.13 -10.05 5.43
C ARG A 600 -20.85 -10.32 4.63
N LEU A 601 -19.73 -9.68 4.97
CA LEU A 601 -18.45 -9.81 4.28
C LEU A 601 -17.63 -10.99 4.82
N PHE A 602 -18.10 -12.21 4.58
CA PHE A 602 -17.50 -13.44 5.12
C PHE A 602 -16.05 -13.67 4.68
N ASN A 603 -15.61 -13.09 3.56
CA ASN A 603 -14.24 -13.17 3.06
C ASN A 603 -13.32 -12.05 3.58
N LEU A 604 -13.83 -11.14 4.41
CA LEU A 604 -13.04 -10.02 4.94
C LEU A 604 -11.93 -10.56 5.85
N GLN A 605 -10.69 -10.15 5.56
CA GLN A 605 -9.48 -10.56 6.27
C GLN A 605 -8.89 -9.42 7.09
N SER A 606 -9.04 -8.18 6.63
CA SER A 606 -8.53 -6.99 7.31
C SER A 606 -9.58 -5.90 7.39
N LEU A 607 -9.82 -5.42 8.61
CA LEU A 607 -10.67 -4.28 8.91
C LEU A 607 -9.84 -3.24 9.67
N ILE A 608 -9.55 -2.12 9.00
CA ILE A 608 -8.70 -1.05 9.52
C ILE A 608 -9.56 0.19 9.73
N LEU A 609 -9.70 0.61 10.99
CA LEU A 609 -10.57 1.71 11.44
C LEU A 609 -9.79 2.75 12.24
N ARG A 610 -8.48 2.84 12.00
CA ARG A 610 -7.58 3.71 12.76
C ARG A 610 -8.00 5.17 12.68
N GLU A 611 -7.96 5.89 13.79
CA GLU A 611 -8.24 7.34 13.86
C GLU A 611 -9.63 7.70 13.32
N CYS A 612 -10.63 6.83 13.50
CA CYS A 612 -12.03 7.11 13.16
C CYS A 612 -12.83 7.57 14.37
N SER A 613 -13.82 8.46 14.19
CA SER A 613 -14.73 8.88 15.29
C SER A 613 -15.86 7.87 15.57
N LEU A 614 -15.56 6.56 15.45
CA LEU A 614 -16.56 5.49 15.57
C LEU A 614 -16.97 5.26 17.03
N GLU A 615 -18.27 5.14 17.28
CA GLU A 615 -18.83 4.94 18.64
C GLU A 615 -18.95 3.47 19.05
N ARG A 616 -19.19 2.57 18.09
CA ARG A 616 -19.28 1.12 18.30
C ARG A 616 -19.00 0.33 17.01
N LEU A 617 -18.65 -0.94 17.16
CA LEU A 617 -18.65 -1.92 16.06
C LEU A 617 -20.07 -2.50 15.85
N PRO A 618 -20.37 -3.05 14.66
CA PRO A 618 -21.59 -3.83 14.40
C PRO A 618 -21.78 -4.98 15.39
N ASP A 619 -23.03 -5.32 15.70
CA ASP A 619 -23.34 -6.29 16.77
C ASP A 619 -23.02 -7.74 16.34
N GLU A 620 -23.12 -8.07 15.04
CA GLU A 620 -22.86 -9.41 14.48
C GLU A 620 -21.42 -9.60 13.97
N ILE A 621 -20.44 -8.92 14.59
CA ILE A 621 -19.05 -8.95 14.11
C ILE A 621 -18.47 -10.38 14.05
N GLU A 622 -18.99 -11.31 14.85
CA GLU A 622 -18.59 -12.73 14.83
C GLU A 622 -18.79 -13.43 13.48
N ASN A 623 -19.61 -12.87 12.59
CA ASN A 623 -19.82 -13.39 11.24
C ASN A 623 -18.58 -13.22 10.34
N LEU A 624 -17.65 -12.34 10.69
CA LEU A 624 -16.40 -12.12 9.97
C LEU A 624 -15.36 -13.20 10.29
N VAL A 625 -15.74 -14.48 10.13
CA VAL A 625 -14.97 -15.66 10.57
C VAL A 625 -13.57 -15.79 9.96
N ASN A 626 -13.32 -15.14 8.82
CA ASN A 626 -12.01 -15.09 8.17
C ASN A 626 -11.18 -13.85 8.54
N LEU A 627 -11.65 -12.99 9.46
CA LEU A 627 -10.94 -11.79 9.87
C LEU A 627 -9.65 -12.16 10.59
N ARG A 628 -8.54 -11.58 10.12
CA ARG A 628 -7.17 -11.79 10.61
C ARG A 628 -6.58 -10.54 11.24
N TYR A 629 -7.01 -9.36 10.79
CA TYR A 629 -6.50 -8.08 11.24
C TYR A 629 -7.67 -7.15 11.59
N LEU A 630 -7.71 -6.70 12.85
CA LEU A 630 -8.64 -5.69 13.32
C LEU A 630 -7.86 -4.58 14.03
N ASP A 631 -7.90 -3.36 13.47
CA ASP A 631 -7.29 -2.17 14.08
C ASP A 631 -8.35 -1.12 14.35
N THR A 632 -8.50 -0.77 15.63
CA THR A 632 -9.45 0.21 16.15
C THR A 632 -8.74 1.34 16.90
N THR A 633 -7.43 1.47 16.70
CA THR A 633 -6.59 2.44 17.40
C THR A 633 -7.05 3.87 17.13
N GLY A 634 -7.25 4.65 18.19
CA GLY A 634 -7.70 6.04 18.06
C GLY A 634 -9.20 6.21 17.79
N CYS A 635 -10.01 5.16 17.99
CA CYS A 635 -11.47 5.28 18.00
C CYS A 635 -12.04 5.68 19.36
N ASP A 636 -13.26 6.23 19.35
CA ASP A 636 -14.02 6.67 20.54
C ASP A 636 -14.92 5.56 21.10
N PHE A 637 -14.45 4.31 21.07
CA PHE A 637 -15.23 3.16 21.50
C PHE A 637 -15.41 3.11 23.03
N THR A 638 -16.66 3.00 23.46
CA THR A 638 -17.02 2.84 24.89
C THR A 638 -17.16 1.37 25.31
N TYR A 639 -17.37 0.48 24.34
CA TYR A 639 -17.36 -0.98 24.53
C TYR A 639 -17.12 -1.67 23.19
N TYR A 640 -16.78 -2.95 23.26
CA TYR A 640 -16.66 -3.83 22.09
C TYR A 640 -17.67 -4.99 22.19
N PRO A 641 -18.23 -5.48 21.07
CA PRO A 641 -19.15 -6.62 21.09
C PRO A 641 -18.43 -7.93 21.47
N LYS A 642 -19.05 -8.74 22.32
CA LYS A 642 -18.49 -10.04 22.76
C LYS A 642 -18.18 -11.00 21.60
N GLY A 643 -18.84 -10.81 20.46
CA GLY A 643 -18.61 -11.54 19.21
C GLY A 643 -17.15 -11.56 18.74
N ILE A 644 -16.32 -10.56 19.10
CA ILE A 644 -14.88 -10.55 18.79
C ILE A 644 -14.18 -11.81 19.32
N GLY A 645 -14.58 -12.33 20.48
CA GLY A 645 -14.02 -13.56 21.05
C GLY A 645 -14.28 -14.81 20.21
N ARG A 646 -15.12 -14.75 19.16
CA ARG A 646 -15.38 -15.87 18.24
C ARG A 646 -14.55 -15.81 16.96
N LEU A 647 -13.78 -14.73 16.76
CA LEU A 647 -12.97 -14.51 15.56
C LEU A 647 -11.63 -15.25 15.64
N THR A 648 -11.68 -16.59 15.66
CA THR A 648 -10.52 -17.46 15.90
C THR A 648 -9.42 -17.37 14.84
N SER A 649 -9.72 -16.78 13.68
CA SER A 649 -8.75 -16.48 12.60
C SER A 649 -7.89 -15.24 12.89
N LEU A 650 -8.20 -14.43 13.91
CA LEU A 650 -7.45 -13.22 14.23
C LEU A 650 -5.97 -13.52 14.53
N ARG A 651 -5.10 -12.72 13.89
CA ARG A 651 -3.65 -12.67 14.10
C ARG A 651 -3.23 -11.35 14.75
N THR A 652 -3.93 -10.27 14.43
CA THR A 652 -3.64 -8.93 14.94
C THR A 652 -4.91 -8.27 15.47
N LEU A 653 -4.88 -7.83 16.71
CA LEU A 653 -5.98 -7.15 17.39
C LEU A 653 -5.45 -5.89 18.08
N LEU A 654 -5.78 -4.71 17.55
CA LEU A 654 -5.22 -3.45 17.99
C LEU A 654 -6.28 -2.44 18.46
N GLY A 655 -5.92 -1.69 19.51
CA GLY A 655 -6.70 -0.57 20.01
C GLY A 655 -7.84 -0.95 20.94
N ILE A 656 -7.92 -2.20 21.41
CA ILE A 656 -9.05 -2.66 22.25
C ILE A 656 -8.96 -2.04 23.64
N VAL A 657 -10.03 -1.35 24.02
CA VAL A 657 -10.20 -0.81 25.37
C VAL A 657 -10.64 -1.92 26.33
N VAL A 658 -9.91 -2.06 27.44
CA VAL A 658 -10.26 -2.93 28.55
C VAL A 658 -10.40 -2.10 29.83
N SER A 659 -11.46 -2.34 30.59
CA SER A 659 -11.74 -1.69 31.87
C SER A 659 -11.86 -2.73 32.99
N CYS A 660 -11.87 -2.27 34.24
CA CYS A 660 -11.93 -3.13 35.43
C CYS A 660 -13.33 -3.69 35.71
N ASP A 661 -14.30 -3.38 34.85
CA ASP A 661 -15.70 -3.56 35.17
C ASP A 661 -16.42 -4.23 34.01
N HIS A 662 -17.34 -5.13 34.38
CA HIS A 662 -18.47 -5.69 33.62
C HIS A 662 -18.42 -7.18 33.32
N ASN A 663 -19.11 -7.91 34.19
CA ASN A 663 -19.77 -9.18 33.89
C ASN A 663 -20.99 -8.93 32.95
N ASP A 664 -20.76 -8.32 31.78
CA ASP A 664 -21.79 -8.09 30.76
C ASP A 664 -21.66 -9.13 29.65
N ASP A 665 -22.68 -9.98 29.51
CA ASP A 665 -22.70 -11.05 28.52
C ASP A 665 -22.70 -10.57 27.07
N LYS A 666 -22.84 -9.27 26.81
CA LYS A 666 -22.82 -8.68 25.46
C LYS A 666 -21.53 -7.94 25.14
N LYS A 667 -20.72 -7.59 26.14
CA LYS A 667 -19.48 -6.84 25.96
C LYS A 667 -18.29 -7.78 25.93
N PHE A 668 -17.33 -7.46 25.07
CA PHE A 668 -16.03 -8.10 25.04
C PHE A 668 -15.29 -7.80 26.34
N SER A 669 -14.72 -8.84 26.91
CA SER A 669 -13.93 -8.80 28.13
C SER A 669 -12.56 -9.42 27.87
N LEU A 670 -11.58 -9.09 28.73
CA LEU A 670 -10.22 -9.59 28.58
C LEU A 670 -10.17 -11.13 28.55
N GLY A 671 -11.03 -11.83 29.29
CA GLY A 671 -11.08 -13.28 29.28
C GLY A 671 -11.57 -13.91 27.99
N ASP A 672 -12.26 -13.16 27.12
CA ASP A 672 -12.71 -13.68 25.81
C ASP A 672 -11.55 -13.88 24.83
N LEU A 673 -10.36 -13.31 25.12
CA LEU A 673 -9.11 -13.59 24.42
C LEU A 673 -8.73 -15.08 24.47
N GLU A 674 -9.25 -15.87 25.41
CA GLU A 674 -8.92 -17.29 25.54
C GLU A 674 -9.20 -18.12 24.27
N ASN A 675 -10.14 -17.64 23.45
CA ASN A 675 -10.54 -18.27 22.20
C ASN A 675 -9.67 -17.83 21.01
N LEU A 676 -8.88 -16.75 21.15
CA LEU A 676 -8.07 -16.15 20.09
C LEU A 676 -6.63 -16.69 20.12
N CYS A 677 -6.48 -18.02 20.10
CA CYS A 677 -5.21 -18.71 20.33
C CYS A 677 -4.15 -18.52 19.22
N HIS A 678 -4.53 -17.95 18.08
CA HIS A 678 -3.63 -17.64 16.97
C HIS A 678 -3.16 -16.17 16.93
N LEU A 679 -3.51 -15.36 17.95
CA LEU A 679 -3.01 -13.99 18.04
C LEU A 679 -1.48 -13.93 18.08
N ARG A 680 -0.94 -12.97 17.35
CA ARG A 680 0.49 -12.63 17.26
C ARG A 680 0.76 -11.23 17.77
N PHE A 681 -0.11 -10.28 17.44
CA PHE A 681 0.02 -8.89 17.85
C PHE A 681 -1.23 -8.45 18.61
N LEU A 682 -1.03 -7.96 19.82
CA LEU A 682 -2.10 -7.46 20.68
C LEU A 682 -1.77 -6.07 21.18
N ALA A 683 -2.66 -5.10 20.97
CA ALA A 683 -2.57 -3.78 21.59
C ALA A 683 -3.83 -3.49 22.41
N LEU A 684 -3.65 -3.30 23.72
CA LEU A 684 -4.72 -3.01 24.68
C LEU A 684 -4.58 -1.59 25.21
N LYS A 685 -5.72 -0.89 25.34
CA LYS A 685 -5.84 0.38 26.05
C LYS A 685 -6.52 0.15 27.39
N VAL A 686 -5.81 0.40 28.48
CA VAL A 686 -6.27 0.23 29.85
C VAL A 686 -6.72 1.59 30.37
N GLU A 687 -8.04 1.82 30.51
CA GLU A 687 -8.58 3.14 30.86
C GLU A 687 -8.29 3.55 32.32
N ASP A 688 -8.48 2.64 33.27
CA ASP A 688 -8.36 2.95 34.70
C ASP A 688 -6.97 2.63 35.29
N GLY A 689 -6.00 2.28 34.44
CA GLY A 689 -4.67 1.80 34.87
C GLY A 689 -4.67 0.46 35.61
N GLN A 690 -5.82 -0.23 35.67
CA GLN A 690 -6.00 -1.54 36.29
C GLN A 690 -6.76 -2.49 35.35
N ILE A 691 -6.61 -3.79 35.57
CA ILE A 691 -7.31 -4.85 34.82
C ILE A 691 -7.93 -5.86 35.77
N ASP A 692 -9.05 -6.47 35.39
CA ASP A 692 -9.68 -7.55 36.18
C ASP A 692 -8.78 -8.80 36.16
N ALA A 693 -8.34 -9.22 37.35
CA ALA A 693 -7.42 -10.33 37.51
C ALA A 693 -8.04 -11.71 37.20
N ASN A 694 -9.36 -11.88 37.35
CA ASN A 694 -10.04 -13.11 36.96
C ASN A 694 -10.13 -13.22 35.44
N GLU A 695 -10.47 -12.11 34.77
CA GLU A 695 -10.54 -12.04 33.32
C GLU A 695 -9.16 -12.20 32.67
N ALA A 696 -8.13 -11.58 33.23
CA ALA A 696 -6.75 -11.78 32.79
C ALA A 696 -6.30 -13.26 32.90
N ARG A 697 -6.64 -13.93 34.01
CA ARG A 697 -6.37 -15.37 34.18
C ARG A 697 -7.17 -16.23 33.20
N ARG A 698 -8.41 -15.84 32.88
CA ARG A 698 -9.26 -16.53 31.89
C ARG A 698 -8.67 -16.40 30.48
N ALA A 699 -8.14 -15.23 30.13
CA ALA A 699 -7.51 -14.92 28.85
C ALA A 699 -6.34 -15.88 28.50
N LYS A 700 -5.62 -16.37 29.52
CA LYS A 700 -4.51 -17.33 29.38
C LYS A 700 -3.44 -16.88 28.36
N LEU A 701 -3.10 -15.59 28.34
CA LEU A 701 -2.11 -15.03 27.41
C LEU A 701 -0.78 -15.80 27.44
N GLY A 702 -0.29 -16.20 28.62
CA GLY A 702 0.90 -17.02 28.79
C GLY A 702 0.91 -18.36 28.06
N ARG A 703 -0.25 -18.84 27.58
CA ARG A 703 -0.38 -20.09 26.79
C ARG A 703 -0.46 -19.87 25.29
N MET A 704 -0.51 -18.62 24.82
CA MET A 704 -0.58 -18.29 23.40
C MET A 704 0.80 -18.46 22.75
N ALA A 705 1.02 -19.61 22.10
CA ALA A 705 2.33 -19.99 21.56
C ALA A 705 2.81 -19.12 20.38
N HIS A 706 1.89 -18.42 19.72
CA HIS A 706 2.18 -17.57 18.55
C HIS A 706 2.26 -16.08 18.89
N LEU A 707 1.96 -15.68 20.12
CA LEU A 707 2.01 -14.26 20.50
C LEU A 707 3.45 -13.75 20.41
N GLU A 708 3.66 -12.63 19.72
CA GLU A 708 4.98 -12.06 19.40
C GLU A 708 5.20 -10.71 20.08
N ASP A 709 4.16 -9.87 20.17
CA ASP A 709 4.24 -8.54 20.76
C ASP A 709 2.93 -8.17 21.47
N VAL A 710 3.06 -7.51 22.62
CA VAL A 710 1.94 -6.96 23.38
C VAL A 710 2.21 -5.50 23.72
N LYS A 711 1.36 -4.60 23.22
CA LYS A 711 1.44 -3.17 23.51
C LYS A 711 0.35 -2.77 24.51
N LEU A 712 0.74 -2.09 25.58
CA LEU A 712 -0.17 -1.64 26.64
C LEU A 712 -0.18 -0.11 26.72
N TYR A 713 -1.31 0.48 26.35
CA TYR A 713 -1.58 1.91 26.48
C TYR A 713 -2.41 2.15 27.73
N GLY A 714 -2.18 3.25 28.42
CA GLY A 714 -2.92 3.58 29.64
C GLY A 714 -2.37 4.83 30.30
N PRO A 715 -3.09 5.39 31.29
CA PRO A 715 -2.66 6.59 32.02
C PRO A 715 -1.60 6.25 33.07
N TRP A 716 -0.51 5.59 32.65
CA TRP A 716 0.55 5.11 33.53
C TRP A 716 1.26 6.31 34.19
N LYS A 717 1.23 6.39 35.52
CA LYS A 717 1.96 7.41 36.27
C LYS A 717 3.24 6.86 36.88
N LEU A 718 3.24 5.56 37.18
CA LEU A 718 4.34 4.88 37.86
C LEU A 718 4.66 3.54 37.19
N GLN A 719 5.95 3.20 37.12
CA GLN A 719 6.40 1.89 36.63
C GLN A 719 5.75 0.72 37.39
N THR A 720 5.46 0.89 38.68
CA THR A 720 4.81 -0.14 39.50
C THR A 720 3.38 -0.48 39.04
N GLU A 721 2.67 0.46 38.41
CA GLU A 721 1.33 0.20 37.85
C GLU A 721 1.44 -0.73 36.65
N MET A 722 2.41 -0.45 35.77
CA MET A 722 2.74 -1.24 34.59
C MET A 722 3.18 -2.66 34.99
N ASP A 723 4.07 -2.77 35.98
CA ASP A 723 4.57 -4.06 36.48
C ASP A 723 3.44 -4.92 37.09
N ASN A 724 2.48 -4.29 37.78
CA ASN A 724 1.31 -4.98 38.33
C ASN A 724 0.41 -5.53 37.21
N VAL A 725 0.15 -4.73 36.17
CA VAL A 725 -0.66 -5.17 35.01
C VAL A 725 0.04 -6.32 34.28
N ILE A 726 1.35 -6.22 34.02
CA ILE A 726 2.12 -7.32 33.40
C ILE A 726 2.01 -8.60 34.23
N LYS A 727 2.20 -8.50 35.55
CA LYS A 727 2.12 -9.64 36.45
C LYS A 727 0.75 -10.31 36.44
N VAL A 728 -0.33 -9.55 36.25
CA VAL A 728 -1.69 -10.07 36.20
C VAL A 728 -2.02 -10.66 34.83
N LEU A 729 -1.56 -10.04 33.73
CA LEU A 729 -1.71 -10.56 32.37
C LEU A 729 -0.95 -11.87 32.14
N ASP A 730 0.18 -12.05 32.83
CA ASP A 730 1.06 -13.21 32.71
C ASP A 730 1.37 -13.56 31.23
N PRO A 731 1.92 -12.62 30.44
CA PRO A 731 2.23 -12.86 29.04
C PRO A 731 3.38 -13.87 28.90
N PRO A 732 3.54 -14.52 27.72
CA PRO A 732 4.65 -15.42 27.47
C PRO A 732 6.01 -14.76 27.75
N LEU A 733 6.89 -15.45 28.49
CA LEU A 733 8.20 -14.95 28.94
C LEU A 733 9.15 -14.46 27.82
N ARG A 734 8.85 -14.76 26.56
CA ARG A 734 9.69 -14.45 25.39
C ARG A 734 9.26 -13.16 24.67
N ILE A 735 8.19 -12.51 25.12
CA ILE A 735 7.59 -11.39 24.42
C ILE A 735 8.01 -10.07 25.06
N ASN A 736 8.29 -9.07 24.23
CA ASN A 736 8.44 -7.71 24.69
C ASN A 736 7.05 -7.13 24.97
N VAL A 737 6.83 -6.69 26.20
CA VAL A 737 5.67 -5.84 26.52
C VAL A 737 6.13 -4.40 26.41
N THR A 738 5.55 -3.65 25.48
CA THR A 738 5.89 -2.24 25.27
C THR A 738 4.79 -1.33 25.79
N PHE A 739 5.19 -0.16 26.28
CA PHE A 739 4.30 0.87 26.78
C PHE A 739 4.57 2.16 26.00
N PRO A 740 3.96 2.31 24.82
CA PRO A 740 4.11 3.53 24.04
C PRO A 740 3.51 4.71 24.80
N GLN A 741 4.16 5.87 24.70
CA GLN A 741 3.69 7.12 25.33
C GLN A 741 2.49 7.72 24.60
#